data_AF-A0A2H0DSQ8-F1
#
_entry.id   AF-A0A2H0DSQ8-F1
#
_cell.length_a   1.000
_cell.length_b   1.000
_cell.length_c   1.000
_cell.angle_alpha   90.00
_cell.angle_beta   90.00
_cell.angle_gamma   90.00
#
_symmetry.space_group_name_H-M   'P 1'
#
loop_
_entity.id
_entity.type
_entity.pdbx_description
1 polymer ?
#
loop_
_entity_poly.entity_id
_entity_poly.type
_entity_poly.pdbx_seq_one_letter_code
_entity_poly.pdbx_strand_id
1 'polypeptide(L)'
;MRRSRRGLQALPDPRSEGRGLPPQSRALASSAQEPAGSKTGQAAEKGRQEGRREKERRSEEAAASKGPAPRTGILEGRRRASFEGRPGKGAGGAEAPAHGPGKRKERPHSGSGGLVRRFAPLLLLLAAPASAALDISASVNRNSVAINEQLVLTLVVAGDQSNLPPPQLPSMPRFNVHNAGRSTNFSFVNGRISSSVQYTFVLVPRLIGNAVIPPISVSNGREQAQSQPIQVTILRPEATPPASSAAPARAAPQPRGSRAPARARPGSESQAPDMYVTAEIDKSSPYVNEQTILTVRFHTAVRLLGNAEWAEPVTNGMLTEDLPPGPHSEKTHEGRRYMVSEIRMALFPIQPGKLQIGESTIKTRVARNRSVDPFAADFFQQFFSQGIGSEVQVLKTRPITLTARRLPEAGKPSGFTGAVGKFTIDAEADRSSAKVGDAINLTLRVEGRGNLKAIGDLELPPLDEFRAYEMVGSLNQAKDADGVTGSKVFKTVLTPKVSGTLTLPAIPFSFFDPDTGRYRTVKTKPLEFSVEPGDAAAAPAPISFGAAVNGGGQITTVTEDIRYLHNQLRPSAQTRWASLVASAGSLTVFPAFLFIGSLGWSFYRDRQLQDPVGARRRGAIGRARSLAREARSAPDPASAAAKLSDALSGYLGDKLDRSASGLTLKEAQEALKSRNPGAPEGHLDQLRRVWRELERIRFAPSQSGDATSSGLADCVRELIDALEEDFKA
;
A
#
# COMPACT_ATOMS: atom_id res chain seq x y z
N MET A 1 68.18 -2.98 44.54
CA MET A 1 68.56 -3.08 45.97
C MET A 1 68.11 -4.45 46.53
N ARG A 2 68.49 -4.81 47.77
CA ARG A 2 68.31 -6.15 48.40
C ARG A 2 67.09 -6.23 49.35
N ARG A 3 66.76 -7.47 49.77
CA ARG A 3 65.85 -7.92 50.88
C ARG A 3 64.36 -7.91 50.50
N SER A 4 63.59 -9.02 50.48
CA SER A 4 63.76 -10.46 50.85
C SER A 4 63.80 -10.85 52.34
N ARG A 5 62.80 -11.68 52.72
CA ARG A 5 62.76 -12.77 53.74
C ARG A 5 61.73 -13.81 53.22
N ARG A 6 62.13 -15.07 52.97
CA ARG A 6 62.04 -16.27 53.85
C ARG A 6 60.60 -16.72 54.20
N GLY A 7 60.21 -18.00 54.03
CA GLY A 7 60.88 -19.15 53.40
C GLY A 7 60.42 -20.53 53.92
N LEU A 8 60.99 -21.63 53.36
CA LEU A 8 60.87 -23.05 53.78
C LEU A 8 59.48 -23.73 53.60
N GLN A 9 59.32 -25.06 53.55
CA GLN A 9 60.07 -26.19 52.92
C GLN A 9 59.36 -27.52 53.26
N ALA A 10 59.09 -28.42 52.29
CA ALA A 10 59.05 -29.90 52.45
C ALA A 10 58.61 -30.65 51.16
N LEU A 11 59.12 -31.88 51.00
CA LEU A 11 58.66 -32.97 50.09
C LEU A 11 58.21 -34.17 51.01
N PRO A 12 57.68 -35.36 50.55
CA PRO A 12 58.01 -36.10 49.31
C PRO A 12 56.87 -36.95 48.62
N ASP A 13 57.31 -37.73 47.63
CA ASP A 13 56.67 -38.77 46.77
C ASP A 13 56.35 -40.14 47.48
N PRO A 14 55.92 -41.26 46.80
CA PRO A 14 54.99 -41.50 45.65
C PRO A 14 54.09 -42.79 45.77
N ARG A 15 53.27 -43.14 44.73
CA ARG A 15 52.76 -44.50 44.25
C ARG A 15 51.57 -44.30 43.24
N SER A 16 51.39 -44.88 42.02
CA SER A 16 51.44 -46.25 41.39
C SER A 16 50.22 -47.17 41.67
N GLU A 17 49.51 -47.86 40.76
CA GLU A 17 49.49 -48.14 39.28
C GLU A 17 48.09 -47.72 38.68
N GLY A 18 47.63 -47.93 37.43
CA GLY A 18 48.21 -48.48 36.19
C GLY A 18 47.16 -49.08 35.20
N ARG A 19 47.54 -49.21 33.90
CA ARG A 19 46.91 -49.99 32.77
C ARG A 19 45.52 -49.55 32.21
N GLY A 20 45.17 -49.77 30.92
CA GLY A 20 46.02 -50.16 29.78
C GLY A 20 45.31 -50.72 28.51
N LEU A 21 45.49 -50.03 27.35
CA LEU A 21 45.49 -50.48 25.93
C LEU A 21 44.18 -50.87 25.14
N PRO A 22 44.16 -50.68 23.79
CA PRO A 22 43.09 -51.05 22.82
C PRO A 22 43.45 -52.30 21.95
N PRO A 23 42.70 -52.66 20.85
CA PRO A 23 43.16 -52.31 19.48
C PRO A 23 42.04 -52.10 18.41
N GLN A 24 42.21 -52.58 17.14
CA GLN A 24 41.67 -52.00 15.89
C GLN A 24 41.11 -53.01 14.84
N SER A 25 40.17 -52.58 13.96
CA SER A 25 39.96 -52.99 12.53
C SER A 25 39.59 -54.48 12.21
N ARG A 26 38.97 -54.93 11.09
CA ARG A 26 39.06 -54.58 9.65
C ARG A 26 38.12 -55.48 8.77
N ALA A 27 37.62 -54.95 7.63
CA ALA A 27 37.33 -55.63 6.33
C ALA A 27 36.14 -56.62 6.05
N LEU A 28 35.82 -56.68 4.74
CA LEU A 28 35.12 -57.71 3.90
C LEU A 28 33.58 -57.89 3.93
N ALA A 29 32.93 -57.71 2.76
CA ALA A 29 32.23 -58.76 1.98
C ALA A 29 31.41 -58.19 0.78
N SER A 30 30.95 -59.05 -0.13
CA SER A 30 30.10 -58.73 -1.31
C SER A 30 29.23 -59.95 -1.67
N SER A 31 28.02 -59.74 -2.20
CA SER A 31 27.35 -60.58 -3.22
C SER A 31 25.92 -60.07 -3.52
N ALA A 32 25.23 -60.70 -4.46
CA ALA A 32 24.09 -60.15 -5.19
C ALA A 32 22.78 -60.97 -5.02
N GLN A 33 21.75 -60.49 -5.73
CA GLN A 33 20.82 -61.30 -6.54
C GLN A 33 19.37 -61.52 -6.03
N GLU A 34 18.54 -61.77 -7.05
CA GLU A 34 17.08 -61.94 -7.15
C GLU A 34 16.56 -63.20 -6.44
N PRO A 35 15.22 -63.41 -6.26
CA PRO A 35 14.41 -63.92 -7.38
C PRO A 35 12.91 -63.52 -7.44
N ALA A 36 12.28 -63.92 -8.56
CA ALA A 36 10.90 -63.68 -8.96
C ALA A 36 9.86 -64.73 -8.45
N GLY A 37 8.57 -64.52 -8.80
CA GLY A 37 7.49 -65.52 -8.74
C GLY A 37 6.10 -64.92 -8.44
N SER A 38 5.21 -64.59 -9.38
CA SER A 38 4.54 -65.36 -10.46
C SER A 38 3.30 -66.17 -10.01
N LYS A 39 2.09 -65.76 -10.48
CA LYS A 39 0.87 -66.52 -10.90
C LYS A 39 -0.43 -65.71 -10.70
N THR A 40 -1.60 -66.05 -11.24
CA THR A 40 -2.04 -66.50 -12.60
C THR A 40 -3.58 -66.69 -12.59
N GLY A 41 -4.32 -66.11 -13.55
CA GLY A 41 -5.76 -66.40 -13.78
C GLY A 41 -6.74 -65.87 -12.73
N GLN A 42 -8.07 -65.94 -12.88
CA GLN A 42 -8.99 -66.20 -14.02
C GLN A 42 -10.32 -65.49 -13.65
N ALA A 43 -10.95 -64.65 -14.48
CA ALA A 43 -11.76 -64.91 -15.68
C ALA A 43 -13.26 -65.24 -15.40
N ALA A 44 -14.17 -64.54 -16.11
CA ALA A 44 -15.63 -64.77 -16.21
C ALA A 44 -16.50 -64.42 -14.95
N GLU A 45 -17.84 -64.25 -15.00
CA GLU A 45 -18.81 -64.46 -16.10
C GLU A 45 -20.16 -63.65 -16.02
N LYS A 46 -20.73 -63.31 -17.19
CA LYS A 46 -22.16 -63.12 -17.58
C LYS A 46 -23.15 -62.09 -16.97
N GLY A 47 -24.10 -61.67 -17.84
CA GLY A 47 -25.40 -61.04 -17.56
C GLY A 47 -25.47 -59.54 -17.88
N ARG A 48 -26.02 -59.01 -18.99
CA ARG A 48 -26.99 -59.42 -20.04
C ARG A 48 -28.49 -59.33 -19.71
N GLN A 49 -29.05 -58.13 -19.88
CA GLN A 49 -30.37 -57.76 -20.45
C GLN A 49 -30.16 -56.35 -21.07
N GLU A 50 -30.53 -55.94 -22.29
CA GLU A 50 -31.45 -56.43 -23.35
C GLU A 50 -32.94 -56.06 -23.16
N GLY A 51 -33.43 -55.11 -23.99
CA GLY A 51 -34.74 -54.44 -23.88
C GLY A 51 -34.60 -52.91 -23.99
N ARG A 52 -34.53 -52.21 -25.14
CA ARG A 52 -35.13 -52.33 -26.50
C ARG A 52 -36.48 -51.58 -26.61
N ARG A 53 -36.56 -50.66 -27.60
CA ARG A 53 -37.74 -49.94 -28.15
C ARG A 53 -38.31 -48.72 -27.38
N GLU A 54 -39.05 -47.78 -27.99
CA GLU A 54 -39.15 -47.24 -29.38
C GLU A 54 -40.18 -46.07 -29.41
N LYS A 55 -40.05 -45.07 -30.32
CA LYS A 55 -41.01 -43.96 -30.60
C LYS A 55 -41.28 -42.96 -29.45
N GLU A 56 -41.86 -41.78 -29.68
CA GLU A 56 -42.39 -41.13 -30.91
C GLU A 56 -41.66 -39.76 -31.14
N ARG A 57 -41.29 -39.38 -32.37
CA ARG A 57 -41.94 -38.38 -33.26
C ARG A 57 -42.46 -37.09 -32.57
N ARG A 58 -42.01 -35.87 -32.92
CA ARG A 58 -42.06 -35.04 -34.17
C ARG A 58 -43.29 -34.10 -34.20
N SER A 59 -43.33 -33.14 -35.15
CA SER A 59 -44.32 -32.04 -35.32
C SER A 59 -44.36 -31.00 -34.17
N GLU A 60 -44.51 -29.69 -34.38
CA GLU A 60 -44.49 -28.86 -35.62
C GLU A 60 -44.05 -27.40 -35.23
N GLU A 61 -43.31 -26.68 -36.10
CA GLU A 61 -43.79 -25.48 -36.84
C GLU A 61 -44.13 -24.26 -35.94
N ALA A 62 -43.24 -23.28 -35.72
CA ALA A 62 -42.74 -22.22 -36.62
C ALA A 62 -43.76 -21.11 -36.95
N ALA A 63 -43.51 -19.89 -36.44
CA ALA A 63 -44.06 -18.63 -36.95
C ALA A 63 -43.20 -17.44 -36.51
N ALA A 64 -43.03 -16.43 -37.39
CA ALA A 64 -42.41 -15.16 -37.05
C ALA A 64 -43.17 -14.00 -37.70
N SER A 65 -43.60 -13.01 -36.92
CA SER A 65 -44.09 -11.73 -37.46
C SER A 65 -44.07 -10.58 -36.45
N LYS A 66 -43.46 -9.46 -36.90
CA LYS A 66 -43.91 -8.06 -36.82
C LYS A 66 -44.88 -7.65 -35.68
N GLY A 67 -44.52 -6.59 -34.93
CA GLY A 67 -45.47 -5.83 -34.09
C GLY A 67 -46.41 -4.92 -34.89
N PRO A 68 -47.23 -4.10 -34.20
CA PRO A 68 -47.06 -2.64 -34.39
C PRO A 68 -47.31 -1.78 -33.13
N ALA A 69 -46.99 -0.48 -33.24
CA ALA A 69 -47.48 0.62 -32.39
C ALA A 69 -48.81 1.20 -33.01
N PRO A 70 -49.43 2.36 -32.63
CA PRO A 70 -48.91 3.55 -31.91
C PRO A 70 -49.92 4.26 -30.94
N ARG A 71 -49.70 5.57 -30.67
CA ARG A 71 -50.62 6.62 -30.11
C ARG A 71 -50.79 6.73 -28.58
N THR A 72 -51.07 7.90 -27.96
CA THR A 72 -50.54 9.30 -28.07
C THR A 72 -51.20 10.20 -26.99
N GLY A 73 -50.48 11.23 -26.49
CA GLY A 73 -50.99 12.31 -25.59
C GLY A 73 -49.93 12.65 -24.51
N ILE A 74 -49.40 13.88 -24.29
CA ILE A 74 -49.79 15.31 -24.50
C ILE A 74 -50.61 15.90 -23.32
N LEU A 75 -50.30 17.17 -22.97
CA LEU A 75 -50.62 17.99 -21.76
C LEU A 75 -49.56 17.82 -20.64
N GLU A 76 -48.72 18.79 -20.24
CA GLU A 76 -48.62 20.28 -20.34
C GLU A 76 -49.28 21.09 -19.20
N GLY A 77 -48.57 22.13 -18.71
CA GLY A 77 -48.91 23.00 -17.57
C GLY A 77 -48.09 22.68 -16.31
N ARG A 78 -47.17 23.48 -15.75
CA ARG A 78 -46.69 24.89 -15.88
C ARG A 78 -47.35 25.91 -14.92
N ARG A 79 -46.49 26.76 -14.32
CA ARG A 79 -46.69 27.78 -13.24
C ARG A 79 -46.66 27.16 -11.82
N ARG A 80 -46.00 27.67 -10.77
CA ARG A 80 -45.42 28.97 -10.31
C ARG A 80 -46.27 29.74 -9.28
N ALA A 81 -45.60 30.02 -8.15
CA ALA A 81 -45.57 31.28 -7.39
C ALA A 81 -46.62 31.60 -6.29
N SER A 82 -46.10 31.68 -5.05
CA SER A 82 -46.09 32.88 -4.19
C SER A 82 -47.24 33.24 -3.23
N PHE A 83 -46.90 33.11 -1.93
CA PHE A 83 -46.89 34.20 -0.91
C PHE A 83 -48.18 34.57 -0.13
N GLU A 84 -47.96 35.34 0.94
CA GLU A 84 -48.93 35.88 1.94
C GLU A 84 -49.60 34.83 2.89
N GLY A 85 -49.90 35.13 4.16
CA GLY A 85 -49.66 36.33 4.97
C GLY A 85 -49.79 36.08 6.50
N ARG A 86 -49.45 37.09 7.34
CA ARG A 86 -49.53 37.08 8.84
C ARG A 86 -50.56 38.11 9.32
N PRO A 87 -51.30 37.87 10.43
CA PRO A 87 -50.91 38.30 11.81
C PRO A 87 -51.11 37.15 12.85
N GLY A 88 -51.03 37.24 14.20
CA GLY A 88 -50.85 38.29 15.24
C GLY A 88 -51.88 38.12 16.39
N LYS A 89 -51.75 38.59 17.65
CA LYS A 89 -50.66 39.22 18.45
C LYS A 89 -51.13 39.41 19.94
N GLY A 90 -50.39 38.92 20.96
CA GLY A 90 -50.57 39.33 22.40
C GLY A 90 -50.44 38.22 23.46
N ALA A 91 -50.40 38.48 24.79
CA ALA A 91 -50.07 39.70 25.55
C ALA A 91 -49.91 39.40 27.08
N GLY A 92 -49.16 40.24 27.83
CA GLY A 92 -48.93 40.17 29.29
C GLY A 92 -47.71 39.33 29.73
N GLY A 93 -46.91 39.65 30.77
CA GLY A 93 -46.96 40.74 31.78
C GLY A 93 -47.07 40.17 33.21
N ALA A 94 -46.31 40.58 34.24
CA ALA A 94 -45.20 41.55 34.38
C ALA A 94 -44.18 40.99 35.43
N GLU A 95 -43.34 41.66 36.24
CA GLU A 95 -43.03 43.08 36.55
C GLU A 95 -41.60 43.22 37.16
N ALA A 96 -41.32 44.20 38.04
CA ALA A 96 -40.04 44.40 38.75
C ALA A 96 -40.25 44.92 40.20
N PRO A 97 -39.23 44.92 41.09
CA PRO A 97 -38.47 46.16 41.31
C PRO A 97 -36.96 45.96 41.62
N ALA A 98 -36.22 47.03 41.93
CA ALA A 98 -34.76 47.06 42.04
C ALA A 98 -34.20 47.51 43.41
N HIS A 99 -32.96 47.12 43.73
CA HIS A 99 -32.18 47.69 44.83
C HIS A 99 -30.66 47.75 44.55
N GLY A 100 -29.96 48.59 45.32
CA GLY A 100 -28.62 49.12 45.04
C GLY A 100 -27.40 48.33 45.55
N PRO A 101 -26.22 48.98 45.60
CA PRO A 101 -24.98 48.38 45.10
C PRO A 101 -24.11 47.62 46.13
N GLY A 102 -23.56 46.47 45.71
CA GLY A 102 -22.73 45.59 46.53
C GLY A 102 -21.37 45.22 45.89
N LYS A 103 -20.29 45.37 46.66
CA LYS A 103 -18.88 45.23 46.29
C LYS A 103 -18.49 43.92 45.57
N ARG A 104 -17.84 44.08 44.41
CA ARG A 104 -16.71 43.30 43.86
C ARG A 104 -16.34 41.99 44.60
N LYS A 105 -16.69 40.84 43.99
CA LYS A 105 -15.91 39.59 44.09
C LYS A 105 -15.67 39.03 42.68
N GLU A 106 -14.47 38.56 42.45
CA GLU A 106 -13.98 38.17 41.12
C GLU A 106 -14.54 36.80 40.71
N ARG A 107 -14.90 36.67 39.43
CA ARG A 107 -15.10 35.36 38.77
C ARG A 107 -14.06 35.23 37.67
N PRO A 108 -13.21 34.18 37.66
CA PRO A 108 -12.27 33.97 36.58
C PRO A 108 -13.02 33.53 35.32
N HIS A 109 -13.23 34.45 34.37
CA HIS A 109 -13.67 34.05 33.03
C HIS A 109 -12.57 33.21 32.37
N SER A 110 -12.92 31.96 32.03
CA SER A 110 -11.99 31.00 31.43
C SER A 110 -11.51 31.50 30.07
N GLY A 111 -10.25 31.96 30.03
CA GLY A 111 -9.62 32.46 28.81
C GLY A 111 -9.29 31.34 27.83
N SER A 112 -10.12 31.15 26.80
CA SER A 112 -9.96 30.13 25.76
C SER A 112 -8.72 30.30 24.85
N GLY A 113 -7.88 31.32 25.08
CA GLY A 113 -6.53 31.44 24.50
C GLY A 113 -5.44 30.62 25.22
N GLY A 114 -5.73 30.06 26.41
CA GLY A 114 -4.73 29.34 27.22
C GLY A 114 -4.23 28.01 26.64
N LEU A 115 -5.01 27.38 25.74
CA LEU A 115 -4.73 26.03 25.24
C LEU A 115 -3.52 26.00 24.30
N VAL A 116 -3.55 26.81 23.23
CA VAL A 116 -2.47 26.90 22.22
C VAL A 116 -1.14 27.26 22.88
N ARG A 117 -1.17 28.16 23.87
CA ARG A 117 0.02 28.68 24.56
C ARG A 117 0.64 27.70 25.56
N ARG A 118 -0.05 26.61 25.94
CA ARG A 118 0.49 25.54 26.81
C ARG A 118 0.95 24.30 26.04
N PHE A 119 0.40 24.02 24.85
CA PHE A 119 0.84 22.90 24.02
C PHE A 119 2.01 23.23 23.06
N ALA A 120 2.32 24.52 22.84
CA ALA A 120 3.46 24.96 22.04
C ALA A 120 4.83 24.31 22.40
N PRO A 121 5.29 24.27 23.68
CA PRO A 121 6.54 23.61 24.03
C PRO A 121 6.48 22.07 23.92
N LEU A 122 5.30 21.47 24.07
CA LEU A 122 5.11 20.03 23.85
C LEU A 122 5.28 19.67 22.36
N LEU A 123 4.79 20.53 21.46
CA LEU A 123 4.91 20.33 20.02
C LEU A 123 6.36 20.40 19.54
N LEU A 124 7.19 21.28 20.13
CA LEU A 124 8.60 21.39 19.77
C LEU A 124 9.43 20.19 20.27
N LEU A 125 9.02 19.53 21.36
CA LEU A 125 9.66 18.32 21.88
C LEU A 125 9.34 17.06 21.05
N LEU A 126 8.30 17.11 20.20
CA LEU A 126 7.98 16.04 19.25
C LEU A 126 8.75 16.14 17.92
N ALA A 127 9.66 17.11 17.76
CA ALA A 127 10.54 17.24 16.60
C ALA A 127 11.73 16.24 16.60
N ALA A 128 11.56 15.08 17.24
CA ALA A 128 12.36 13.91 16.92
C ALA A 128 12.09 13.50 15.45
N PRO A 129 13.05 12.88 14.75
CA PRO A 129 12.76 12.30 13.45
C PRO A 129 11.71 11.21 13.62
N ALA A 130 10.50 11.45 13.13
CA ALA A 130 9.44 10.45 13.02
C ALA A 130 9.79 9.45 11.91
N SER A 131 10.83 8.64 12.17
CA SER A 131 10.95 7.30 11.60
C SER A 131 9.72 6.53 12.04
N ALA A 132 8.98 5.95 11.10
CA ALA A 132 7.86 5.07 11.42
C ALA A 132 8.43 3.69 11.77
N ALA A 133 9.17 3.66 12.89
CA ALA A 133 9.78 2.46 13.44
C ALA A 133 8.72 1.36 13.59
N LEU A 134 9.16 0.12 13.41
CA LEU A 134 8.34 -1.08 13.50
C LEU A 134 7.43 -1.05 14.75
N ASP A 135 6.12 -0.89 14.55
CA ASP A 135 5.12 -0.75 15.62
C ASP A 135 4.22 -2.00 15.70
N ILE A 136 3.66 -2.26 16.88
CA ILE A 136 2.66 -3.32 17.09
C ILE A 136 1.61 -2.93 18.13
N SER A 137 0.36 -2.85 17.68
CA SER A 137 -0.82 -2.76 18.56
C SER A 137 -1.48 -4.12 18.72
N ALA A 138 -2.10 -4.36 19.89
CA ALA A 138 -2.90 -5.54 20.18
C ALA A 138 -4.26 -5.12 20.75
N SER A 139 -5.31 -5.84 20.39
CA SER A 139 -6.69 -5.58 20.83
C SER A 139 -7.48 -6.88 20.90
N VAL A 140 -8.51 -6.93 21.75
CA VAL A 140 -9.46 -8.05 21.80
C VAL A 140 -10.88 -7.57 21.53
N ASN A 141 -11.72 -8.43 20.96
CA ASN A 141 -13.12 -8.08 20.71
C ASN A 141 -13.97 -7.99 22.01
N ARG A 142 -13.50 -8.56 23.12
CA ARG A 142 -14.12 -8.45 24.46
C ARG A 142 -13.15 -8.81 25.57
N ASN A 143 -13.24 -8.08 26.69
CA ASN A 143 -12.41 -8.28 27.89
C ASN A 143 -13.07 -9.20 28.93
N SER A 144 -14.26 -9.72 28.65
CA SER A 144 -14.96 -10.71 29.47
C SER A 144 -15.59 -11.78 28.56
N VAL A 145 -15.49 -13.05 28.95
CA VAL A 145 -15.93 -14.20 28.16
C VAL A 145 -16.25 -15.39 29.07
N ALA A 146 -17.27 -16.19 28.75
CA ALA A 146 -17.52 -17.45 29.47
C ALA A 146 -16.51 -18.54 29.03
N ILE A 147 -16.19 -19.51 29.89
CA ILE A 147 -15.21 -20.57 29.56
C ILE A 147 -15.63 -21.46 28.36
N ASN A 148 -16.93 -21.51 28.03
CA ASN A 148 -17.46 -22.20 26.85
C ASN A 148 -17.53 -21.31 25.59
N GLU A 149 -16.96 -20.10 25.63
CA GLU A 149 -16.94 -19.14 24.54
C GLU A 149 -15.51 -18.72 24.17
N GLN A 150 -15.32 -18.22 22.94
CA GLN A 150 -14.03 -17.76 22.42
C GLN A 150 -13.93 -16.22 22.36
N LEU A 151 -12.71 -15.68 22.43
CA LEU A 151 -12.44 -14.28 22.07
C LEU A 151 -11.48 -14.20 20.87
N VAL A 152 -11.48 -13.05 20.20
CA VAL A 152 -10.65 -12.75 19.04
C VAL A 152 -9.61 -11.72 19.44
N LEU A 153 -8.33 -12.09 19.33
CA LEU A 153 -7.16 -11.24 19.48
C LEU A 153 -6.73 -10.74 18.09
N THR A 154 -6.72 -9.44 17.91
CA THR A 154 -6.26 -8.77 16.68
C THR A 154 -4.98 -8.00 16.98
N LEU A 155 -3.91 -8.32 16.25
CA LEU A 155 -2.65 -7.60 16.26
C LEU A 155 -2.53 -6.80 14.97
N VAL A 156 -2.01 -5.58 15.02
CA VAL A 156 -1.65 -4.82 13.81
C VAL A 156 -0.19 -4.41 13.93
N VAL A 157 0.64 -4.97 13.05
CA VAL A 157 2.05 -4.58 12.86
C VAL A 157 2.11 -3.52 11.77
N ALA A 158 2.88 -2.44 11.98
CA ALA A 158 3.02 -1.34 11.02
C ALA A 158 4.49 -0.92 10.83
N GLY A 159 4.80 -0.30 9.68
CA GLY A 159 6.12 0.27 9.40
C GLY A 159 6.26 0.77 7.95
N ASP A 160 7.44 1.29 7.62
CA ASP A 160 7.78 1.90 6.32
C ASP A 160 8.42 0.92 5.29
N GLN A 161 8.62 -0.33 5.69
CA GLN A 161 9.20 -1.40 4.87
C GLN A 161 8.11 -2.27 4.18
N SER A 162 8.39 -2.78 2.99
CA SER A 162 7.44 -3.59 2.19
C SER A 162 7.23 -5.03 2.70
N ASN A 163 8.12 -5.53 3.55
CA ASN A 163 8.01 -6.85 4.18
C ASN A 163 8.12 -6.71 5.70
N LEU A 164 6.99 -6.75 6.41
CA LEU A 164 6.95 -6.63 7.86
C LEU A 164 7.12 -8.01 8.55
N PRO A 165 7.98 -8.12 9.57
CA PRO A 165 8.18 -9.36 10.31
C PRO A 165 6.90 -9.83 11.04
N PRO A 166 6.72 -11.15 11.24
CA PRO A 166 5.59 -11.68 11.99
C PRO A 166 5.75 -11.46 13.51
N PRO A 167 4.64 -11.27 14.24
CA PRO A 167 4.65 -11.18 15.70
C PRO A 167 4.99 -12.52 16.35
N GLN A 168 5.82 -12.47 17.38
CA GLN A 168 6.23 -13.61 18.19
C GLN A 168 5.26 -13.78 19.35
N LEU A 169 4.38 -14.79 19.28
CA LEU A 169 3.42 -15.06 20.35
C LEU A 169 4.11 -15.65 21.59
N PRO A 170 3.93 -15.06 22.78
CA PRO A 170 4.41 -15.63 24.04
C PRO A 170 3.54 -16.83 24.46
N SER A 171 4.07 -17.67 25.36
CA SER A 171 3.31 -18.80 25.91
C SER A 171 2.10 -18.31 26.71
N MET A 172 0.91 -18.80 26.36
CA MET A 172 -0.38 -18.39 26.94
C MET A 172 -1.11 -19.60 27.57
N PRO A 173 -0.62 -20.18 28.68
CA PRO A 173 -1.10 -21.47 29.20
C PRO A 173 -2.58 -21.54 29.59
N ARG A 174 -3.25 -20.38 29.78
CA ARG A 174 -4.70 -20.27 30.06
C ARG A 174 -5.59 -20.24 28.81
N PHE A 175 -5.02 -20.24 27.60
CA PHE A 175 -5.75 -20.22 26.34
C PHE A 175 -5.26 -21.32 25.38
N ASN A 176 -6.15 -21.93 24.62
CA ASN A 176 -5.77 -22.56 23.35
C ASN A 176 -5.75 -21.46 22.28
N VAL A 177 -4.67 -21.37 21.51
CA VAL A 177 -4.43 -20.30 20.54
C VAL A 177 -4.54 -20.85 19.13
N HIS A 178 -5.48 -20.33 18.35
CA HIS A 178 -5.71 -20.75 16.96
C HIS A 178 -5.46 -19.58 16.01
N ASN A 179 -4.66 -19.78 14.97
CA ASN A 179 -4.44 -18.77 13.93
C ASN A 179 -5.71 -18.66 13.05
N ALA A 180 -6.22 -17.44 12.89
CA ALA A 180 -7.42 -17.13 12.11
C ALA A 180 -7.13 -16.26 10.87
N GLY A 181 -5.85 -16.15 10.48
CA GLY A 181 -5.39 -15.51 9.25
C GLY A 181 -4.60 -14.22 9.47
N ARG A 182 -4.10 -13.68 8.35
CA ARG A 182 -3.51 -12.33 8.28
C ARG A 182 -4.08 -11.55 7.09
N SER A 183 -4.03 -10.24 7.17
CA SER A 183 -4.42 -9.32 6.11
C SER A 183 -3.37 -8.22 5.99
N THR A 184 -2.92 -7.91 4.78
CA THR A 184 -1.91 -6.85 4.53
C THR A 184 -2.56 -5.68 3.82
N ASN A 185 -2.22 -4.47 4.24
CA ASN A 185 -2.56 -3.22 3.57
C ASN A 185 -1.27 -2.50 3.16
N PHE A 186 -1.26 -1.93 1.96
CA PHE A 186 -0.13 -1.20 1.40
C PHE A 186 -0.59 0.20 0.98
N SER A 187 0.17 1.22 1.40
CA SER A 187 -0.08 2.61 1.08
C SER A 187 1.19 3.24 0.51
N PHE A 188 1.03 4.11 -0.49
CA PHE A 188 2.12 4.87 -1.07
C PHE A 188 1.69 6.32 -1.21
N VAL A 189 2.29 7.21 -0.41
CA VAL A 189 1.91 8.62 -0.35
C VAL A 189 3.19 9.47 -0.36
N ASN A 190 3.26 10.43 -1.30
CA ASN A 190 4.36 11.39 -1.42
C ASN A 190 5.76 10.75 -1.41
N GLY A 191 5.92 9.61 -2.10
CA GLY A 191 7.20 8.91 -2.21
C GLY A 191 7.57 8.01 -1.02
N ARG A 192 6.74 7.95 0.03
CA ARG A 192 6.93 7.03 1.16
C ARG A 192 6.02 5.81 1.02
N ILE A 193 6.60 4.63 1.22
CA ILE A 193 5.88 3.37 1.41
C ILE A 193 5.45 3.33 2.88
N SER A 194 4.22 2.89 3.14
CA SER A 194 3.82 2.40 4.45
C SER A 194 2.99 1.13 4.33
N SER A 195 3.31 0.15 5.17
CA SER A 195 2.70 -1.17 5.19
C SER A 195 2.05 -1.38 6.55
N SER A 196 0.95 -2.12 6.59
CA SER A 196 0.47 -2.73 7.83
C SER A 196 -0.01 -4.16 7.61
N VAL A 197 0.30 -5.05 8.55
CA VAL A 197 -0.15 -6.44 8.55
C VAL A 197 -0.96 -6.68 9.81
N GLN A 198 -2.25 -6.91 9.62
CA GLN A 198 -3.15 -7.35 10.68
C GLN A 198 -3.07 -8.88 10.79
N TYR A 199 -2.77 -9.39 11.98
CA TYR A 199 -2.82 -10.81 12.32
C TYR A 199 -3.99 -11.06 13.26
N THR A 200 -4.73 -12.15 13.06
CA THR A 200 -5.92 -12.47 13.86
C THR A 200 -5.80 -13.86 14.46
N PHE A 201 -6.07 -13.96 15.76
CA PHE A 201 -6.02 -15.21 16.52
C PHE A 201 -7.32 -15.41 17.31
N VAL A 202 -7.82 -16.63 17.37
CA VAL A 202 -8.92 -17.03 18.25
C VAL A 202 -8.30 -17.64 19.51
N LEU A 203 -8.70 -17.13 20.67
CA LEU A 203 -8.30 -17.63 21.98
C LEU A 203 -9.50 -18.32 22.64
N VAL A 204 -9.34 -19.61 22.94
CA VAL A 204 -10.34 -20.39 23.68
C VAL A 204 -9.86 -20.55 25.13
N PRO A 205 -10.60 -20.05 26.14
CA PRO A 205 -10.24 -20.16 27.55
C PRO A 205 -10.10 -21.62 28.03
N ARG A 206 -9.16 -21.86 28.96
CA ARG A 206 -8.95 -23.18 29.59
C ARG A 206 -9.26 -23.21 31.10
N LEU A 207 -9.28 -22.05 31.76
CA LEU A 207 -9.40 -21.92 33.21
C LEU A 207 -10.24 -20.68 33.56
N ILE A 208 -11.13 -20.81 34.54
CA ILE A 208 -11.99 -19.73 35.04
C ILE A 208 -11.16 -18.74 35.88
N GLY A 209 -11.51 -17.46 35.83
CA GLY A 209 -10.86 -16.37 36.56
C GLY A 209 -10.11 -15.39 35.66
N ASN A 210 -9.29 -14.52 36.26
CA ASN A 210 -8.57 -13.49 35.51
C ASN A 210 -7.41 -14.12 34.73
N ALA A 211 -7.30 -13.80 33.44
CA ALA A 211 -6.19 -14.14 32.56
C ALA A 211 -5.57 -12.88 31.96
N VAL A 212 -4.28 -12.97 31.64
CA VAL A 212 -3.53 -11.89 31.00
C VAL A 212 -2.96 -12.44 29.70
N ILE A 213 -3.22 -11.73 28.60
CA ILE A 213 -2.49 -11.87 27.34
C ILE A 213 -1.21 -11.06 27.52
N PRO A 214 -0.01 -11.67 27.51
CA PRO A 214 1.24 -10.95 27.74
C PRO A 214 1.56 -9.97 26.60
N PRO A 215 2.54 -9.07 26.77
CA PRO A 215 3.08 -8.27 25.67
C PRO A 215 3.52 -9.18 24.51
N ILE A 216 3.11 -8.84 23.29
CA ILE A 216 3.46 -9.61 22.08
C ILE A 216 4.53 -8.82 21.33
N SER A 217 5.68 -9.43 21.10
CA SER A 217 6.85 -8.79 20.49
C SER A 217 6.91 -8.96 18.99
N VAL A 218 7.52 -8.00 18.30
CA VAL A 218 7.86 -8.08 16.88
C VAL A 218 9.26 -7.49 16.66
N SER A 219 10.07 -8.05 15.76
CA SER A 219 11.41 -7.54 15.45
C SER A 219 11.86 -7.92 14.04
N ASN A 220 12.63 -7.05 13.39
CA ASN A 220 13.35 -7.32 12.13
C ASN A 220 14.87 -7.50 12.33
N GLY A 221 15.35 -7.67 13.57
CA GLY A 221 16.77 -7.79 13.90
C GLY A 221 17.55 -6.47 13.98
N ARG A 222 16.93 -5.33 13.66
CA ARG A 222 17.47 -3.98 13.93
C ARG A 222 16.55 -3.17 14.84
N GLU A 223 15.25 -3.36 14.70
CA GLU A 223 14.21 -2.73 15.51
C GLU A 223 13.38 -3.80 16.24
N GLN A 224 12.77 -3.42 17.37
CA GLN A 224 11.86 -4.25 18.15
C GLN A 224 10.76 -3.39 18.77
N ALA A 225 9.52 -3.87 18.73
CA ALA A 225 8.40 -3.31 19.49
C ALA A 225 7.60 -4.40 20.21
N GLN A 226 6.76 -3.99 21.16
CA GLN A 226 5.91 -4.88 21.96
C GLN A 226 4.54 -4.25 22.19
N SER A 227 3.49 -5.06 22.11
CA SER A 227 2.14 -4.61 22.43
C SER A 227 1.96 -4.42 23.94
N GLN A 228 0.97 -3.61 24.34
CA GLN A 228 0.54 -3.58 25.74
C GLN A 228 -0.10 -4.94 26.13
N PRO A 229 0.00 -5.36 27.41
CA PRO A 229 -0.67 -6.55 27.92
C PRO A 229 -2.17 -6.31 28.07
N ILE A 230 -2.99 -7.34 27.81
CA ILE A 230 -4.46 -7.24 27.84
C ILE A 230 -5.01 -8.14 28.95
N GLN A 231 -5.84 -7.59 29.83
CA GLN A 231 -6.54 -8.34 30.87
C GLN A 231 -7.88 -8.86 30.35
N VAL A 232 -8.20 -10.13 30.63
CA VAL A 232 -9.42 -10.81 30.21
C VAL A 232 -10.00 -11.59 31.40
N THR A 233 -11.27 -11.34 31.74
CA THR A 233 -11.99 -12.06 32.80
C THR A 233 -12.70 -13.27 32.20
N ILE A 234 -12.36 -14.48 32.65
CA ILE A 234 -13.01 -15.72 32.20
C ILE A 234 -14.08 -16.11 33.23
N LEU A 235 -15.34 -16.02 32.84
CA LEU A 235 -16.49 -16.31 33.67
C LEU A 235 -16.87 -17.80 33.67
N ARG A 236 -17.48 -18.23 34.78
CA ARG A 236 -18.20 -19.50 34.85
C ARG A 236 -19.50 -19.36 34.04
N PRO A 237 -19.96 -20.40 33.31
CA PRO A 237 -21.24 -20.31 32.60
C PRO A 237 -22.37 -20.20 33.63
N GLU A 238 -23.19 -19.17 33.52
CA GLU A 238 -24.33 -18.95 34.41
C GLU A 238 -25.56 -19.68 33.86
N ALA A 239 -26.18 -20.52 34.68
CA ALA A 239 -27.32 -21.33 34.28
C ALA A 239 -28.63 -20.55 34.50
N THR A 240 -29.13 -19.91 33.45
CA THR A 240 -30.43 -19.22 33.50
C THR A 240 -31.56 -20.22 33.79
N PRO A 241 -32.37 -20.03 34.86
CA PRO A 241 -33.46 -20.92 35.20
C PRO A 241 -34.65 -20.80 34.22
N PRO A 242 -35.48 -21.85 34.07
CA PRO A 242 -36.65 -21.82 33.19
C PRO A 242 -37.77 -20.95 33.78
N ALA A 243 -38.16 -19.90 33.05
CA ALA A 243 -39.37 -19.14 33.36
C ALA A 243 -40.64 -19.98 33.05
N SER A 244 -41.65 -19.87 33.91
CA SER A 244 -42.77 -20.83 33.97
C SER A 244 -43.87 -20.58 32.96
N SER A 245 -44.52 -21.67 32.54
CA SER A 245 -45.76 -21.64 31.78
C SER A 245 -46.94 -21.20 32.65
N ALA A 246 -47.60 -20.10 32.29
CA ALA A 246 -48.90 -19.71 32.84
C ALA A 246 -49.92 -19.59 31.69
N ALA A 247 -51.03 -20.33 31.79
CA ALA A 247 -52.09 -20.33 30.78
C ALA A 247 -53.30 -19.53 31.24
N PRO A 248 -53.91 -18.72 30.35
CA PRO A 248 -55.32 -18.34 30.44
C PRO A 248 -56.21 -19.34 29.68
N ALA A 249 -57.52 -19.32 29.98
CA ALA A 249 -58.44 -20.37 29.59
C ALA A 249 -59.23 -20.12 28.27
N ARG A 250 -59.82 -21.23 27.82
CA ARG A 250 -60.70 -21.49 26.67
C ARG A 250 -61.85 -20.47 26.47
N ALA A 251 -62.09 -20.07 25.22
CA ALA A 251 -63.35 -19.48 24.74
C ALA A 251 -63.73 -20.04 23.34
N ALA A 252 -64.96 -19.80 22.87
CA ALA A 252 -65.61 -20.54 21.77
C ALA A 252 -65.40 -19.92 20.34
N PRO A 253 -65.76 -20.62 19.23
CA PRO A 253 -65.22 -20.32 17.90
C PRO A 253 -66.20 -19.72 16.85
N GLN A 254 -65.61 -19.15 15.78
CA GLN A 254 -66.19 -18.89 14.43
C GLN A 254 -67.22 -17.72 14.30
N PRO A 255 -67.50 -17.19 13.06
CA PRO A 255 -67.13 -17.69 11.73
C PRO A 255 -66.48 -16.71 10.72
N ARG A 256 -65.83 -17.32 9.71
CA ARG A 256 -65.66 -16.91 8.29
C ARG A 256 -65.56 -15.42 7.90
N GLY A 257 -64.37 -15.03 7.42
CA GLY A 257 -64.18 -13.95 6.44
C GLY A 257 -63.23 -14.40 5.32
N SER A 258 -63.78 -14.90 4.20
CA SER A 258 -62.97 -15.48 3.11
C SER A 258 -62.50 -14.43 2.10
N ARG A 259 -61.17 -14.29 1.92
CA ARG A 259 -60.57 -13.58 0.79
C ARG A 259 -59.39 -14.40 0.24
N ALA A 260 -59.36 -14.56 -1.08
CA ALA A 260 -58.52 -15.56 -1.76
C ALA A 260 -57.01 -15.24 -1.69
N PRO A 261 -56.13 -16.26 -1.74
CA PRO A 261 -54.68 -16.07 -1.78
C PRO A 261 -54.27 -15.36 -3.09
N ALA A 262 -53.35 -14.39 -2.97
CA ALA A 262 -52.85 -13.62 -4.10
C ALA A 262 -51.83 -14.44 -4.92
N ARG A 263 -52.35 -15.28 -5.82
CA ARG A 263 -51.76 -15.77 -7.07
C ARG A 263 -50.22 -15.68 -7.15
N ALA A 264 -49.54 -16.78 -6.80
CA ALA A 264 -48.11 -16.94 -7.05
C ALA A 264 -47.78 -16.61 -8.53
N ARG A 265 -46.72 -15.83 -8.76
CA ARG A 265 -46.16 -15.59 -10.09
C ARG A 265 -45.09 -16.64 -10.39
N PRO A 266 -45.29 -17.58 -11.32
CA PRO A 266 -44.18 -18.30 -11.93
C PRO A 266 -43.39 -17.28 -12.79
N GLY A 267 -42.07 -17.25 -12.62
CA GLY A 267 -41.23 -16.19 -13.21
C GLY A 267 -39.78 -16.33 -12.81
N SER A 268 -39.19 -17.50 -13.07
CA SER A 268 -37.75 -17.73 -12.92
C SER A 268 -36.99 -17.09 -14.08
N GLU A 269 -36.90 -15.76 -14.07
CA GLU A 269 -35.80 -15.08 -14.76
C GLU A 269 -34.49 -15.52 -14.08
N SER A 270 -33.46 -15.87 -14.87
CA SER A 270 -32.16 -16.29 -14.33
C SER A 270 -31.49 -15.11 -13.64
N GLN A 271 -31.66 -15.03 -12.32
CA GLN A 271 -31.09 -13.96 -11.52
C GLN A 271 -29.56 -14.10 -11.47
N ALA A 272 -28.85 -13.15 -12.09
CA ALA A 272 -27.40 -13.16 -12.20
C ALA A 272 -26.72 -13.38 -10.83
N PRO A 273 -25.84 -14.38 -10.69
CA PRO A 273 -25.43 -14.92 -9.39
C PRO A 273 -24.66 -13.89 -8.54
N ASP A 274 -24.83 -13.95 -7.21
CA ASP A 274 -24.20 -13.02 -6.26
C ASP A 274 -22.66 -12.97 -6.38
N MET A 275 -22.06 -14.09 -6.76
CA MET A 275 -20.63 -14.23 -7.04
C MET A 275 -20.38 -15.43 -7.94
N TYR A 276 -19.25 -15.42 -8.65
CA TYR A 276 -18.76 -16.56 -9.42
C TYR A 276 -17.24 -16.47 -9.62
N VAL A 277 -16.62 -17.56 -10.06
CA VAL A 277 -15.20 -17.60 -10.42
C VAL A 277 -15.04 -18.09 -11.85
N THR A 278 -14.15 -17.46 -12.61
CA THR A 278 -13.74 -17.90 -13.95
C THR A 278 -12.24 -18.17 -13.98
N ALA A 279 -11.80 -19.00 -14.91
CA ALA A 279 -10.39 -19.21 -15.21
C ALA A 279 -10.20 -19.29 -16.72
N GLU A 280 -9.13 -18.69 -17.21
CA GLU A 280 -8.73 -18.71 -18.62
C GLU A 280 -7.21 -18.82 -18.73
N ILE A 281 -6.73 -19.30 -19.88
CA ILE A 281 -5.31 -19.30 -20.26
C ILE A 281 -5.15 -18.46 -21.53
N ASP A 282 -4.05 -17.72 -21.62
CA ASP A 282 -3.68 -16.95 -22.81
C ASP A 282 -3.35 -17.84 -24.03
N LYS A 283 -2.80 -19.04 -23.79
CA LYS A 283 -2.37 -20.00 -24.81
C LYS A 283 -2.83 -21.42 -24.49
N SER A 284 -3.66 -22.01 -25.35
CA SER A 284 -4.12 -23.41 -25.23
C SER A 284 -3.18 -24.44 -25.84
N SER A 285 -2.19 -24.00 -26.63
CA SER A 285 -1.23 -24.86 -27.33
C SER A 285 0.22 -24.33 -27.23
N PRO A 286 0.76 -24.14 -26.01
CA PRO A 286 2.17 -23.75 -25.83
C PRO A 286 3.12 -24.86 -26.30
N TYR A 287 4.37 -24.52 -26.60
CA TYR A 287 5.48 -25.48 -26.65
C TYR A 287 5.93 -25.90 -25.23
N VAL A 288 6.64 -27.02 -25.12
CA VAL A 288 7.36 -27.39 -23.88
C VAL A 288 8.28 -26.23 -23.46
N ASN A 289 8.30 -25.92 -22.16
CA ASN A 289 8.95 -24.76 -21.53
C ASN A 289 8.46 -23.36 -21.97
N GLU A 290 7.47 -23.23 -22.86
CA GLU A 290 6.88 -21.93 -23.20
C GLU A 290 5.97 -21.42 -22.07
N GLN A 291 6.04 -20.11 -21.78
CA GLN A 291 5.15 -19.47 -20.83
C GLN A 291 3.69 -19.45 -21.31
N THR A 292 2.78 -19.91 -20.45
CA THR A 292 1.32 -19.71 -20.55
C THR A 292 0.85 -19.02 -19.27
N ILE A 293 0.03 -17.97 -19.35
CA ILE A 293 -0.53 -17.30 -18.17
C ILE A 293 -1.95 -17.79 -17.91
N LEU A 294 -2.14 -18.42 -16.76
CA LEU A 294 -3.46 -18.70 -16.18
C LEU A 294 -3.92 -17.47 -15.39
N THR A 295 -5.11 -16.98 -15.73
CA THR A 295 -5.79 -15.88 -15.03
C THR A 295 -7.08 -16.40 -14.42
N VAL A 296 -7.17 -16.39 -13.08
CA VAL A 296 -8.36 -16.74 -12.30
C VAL A 296 -9.03 -15.46 -11.84
N ARG A 297 -10.29 -15.23 -12.22
CA ARG A 297 -11.05 -14.03 -11.83
C ARG A 297 -12.16 -14.37 -10.86
N PHE A 298 -12.16 -13.69 -9.72
CA PHE A 298 -13.23 -13.75 -8.74
C PHE A 298 -14.15 -12.54 -8.95
N HIS A 299 -15.43 -12.81 -9.26
CA HIS A 299 -16.46 -11.80 -9.51
C HIS A 299 -17.41 -11.76 -8.31
N THR A 300 -17.61 -10.58 -7.71
CA THR A 300 -18.50 -10.38 -6.56
C THR A 300 -19.44 -9.19 -6.74
N ALA A 301 -20.74 -9.42 -6.54
CA ALA A 301 -21.78 -8.38 -6.54
C ALA A 301 -22.51 -8.32 -5.19
N VAL A 302 -21.84 -8.77 -4.11
CA VAL A 302 -22.28 -8.73 -2.71
C VAL A 302 -21.10 -8.47 -1.78
N ARG A 303 -21.38 -7.92 -0.59
CA ARG A 303 -20.36 -7.66 0.44
C ARG A 303 -19.94 -8.96 1.14
N LEU A 304 -18.65 -9.26 1.12
CA LEU A 304 -18.06 -10.38 1.86
C LEU A 304 -17.99 -10.07 3.37
N LEU A 305 -18.16 -11.10 4.20
CA LEU A 305 -18.02 -11.07 5.66
C LEU A 305 -16.67 -11.62 6.14
N GLY A 306 -15.72 -11.81 5.22
CA GLY A 306 -14.36 -12.26 5.50
C GLY A 306 -13.53 -12.33 4.22
N ASN A 307 -12.22 -12.49 4.38
CA ASN A 307 -11.30 -12.62 3.25
C ASN A 307 -11.64 -13.86 2.41
N ALA A 308 -11.38 -13.79 1.11
CA ALA A 308 -11.47 -14.93 0.22
C ALA A 308 -10.17 -15.76 0.32
N GLU A 309 -10.32 -17.06 0.59
CA GLU A 309 -9.24 -18.03 0.62
C GLU A 309 -9.15 -18.70 -0.76
N TRP A 310 -8.06 -18.46 -1.48
CA TRP A 310 -7.78 -19.10 -2.76
C TRP A 310 -7.01 -20.40 -2.54
N ALA A 311 -7.38 -21.45 -3.29
CA ALA A 311 -6.57 -22.64 -3.46
C ALA A 311 -6.15 -22.78 -4.93
N GLU A 312 -4.83 -22.91 -5.13
CA GLU A 312 -4.22 -23.16 -6.43
C GLU A 312 -4.81 -24.41 -7.11
N PRO A 313 -4.94 -24.40 -8.45
CA PRO A 313 -5.32 -25.59 -9.20
C PRO A 313 -4.15 -26.59 -9.24
N VAL A 314 -4.45 -27.88 -9.28
CA VAL A 314 -3.44 -28.92 -9.51
C VAL A 314 -2.93 -28.85 -10.96
N THR A 315 -1.64 -28.59 -11.16
CA THR A 315 -1.02 -28.39 -12.48
C THR A 315 0.03 -29.46 -12.79
N ASN A 316 -0.38 -30.73 -12.81
CA ASN A 316 0.52 -31.85 -13.09
C ASN A 316 1.21 -31.71 -14.46
N GLY A 317 2.54 -31.90 -14.48
CA GLY A 317 3.36 -31.75 -15.69
C GLY A 317 3.68 -30.30 -16.08
N MET A 318 3.39 -29.33 -15.21
CA MET A 318 3.74 -27.91 -15.39
C MET A 318 4.51 -27.38 -14.17
N LEU A 319 5.54 -26.57 -14.41
CA LEU A 319 6.14 -25.70 -13.40
C LEU A 319 5.28 -24.44 -13.25
N THR A 320 5.03 -24.03 -12.00
CA THR A 320 4.25 -22.83 -11.66
C THR A 320 5.15 -21.69 -11.20
N GLU A 321 4.72 -20.46 -11.50
CA GLU A 321 5.26 -19.22 -10.94
C GLU A 321 4.12 -18.23 -10.69
N ASP A 322 3.89 -17.83 -9.44
CA ASP A 322 2.95 -16.75 -9.13
C ASP A 322 3.34 -15.46 -9.83
N LEU A 323 2.35 -14.66 -10.26
CA LEU A 323 2.54 -13.32 -10.83
C LEU A 323 1.88 -12.27 -9.93
N PRO A 324 2.24 -10.98 -10.06
CA PRO A 324 1.50 -9.91 -9.41
C PRO A 324 -0.01 -9.98 -9.76
N PRO A 325 -0.91 -9.82 -8.77
CA PRO A 325 -2.34 -9.82 -9.03
C PRO A 325 -2.74 -8.67 -9.95
N GLY A 326 -3.79 -8.87 -10.74
CA GLY A 326 -4.33 -7.82 -11.59
C GLY A 326 -4.98 -6.69 -10.77
N PRO A 327 -5.05 -5.46 -11.32
CA PRO A 327 -5.72 -4.35 -10.65
C PRO A 327 -7.20 -4.67 -10.43
N HIS A 328 -7.74 -4.27 -9.28
CA HIS A 328 -9.17 -4.37 -9.02
C HIS A 328 -9.94 -3.59 -10.08
N SER A 329 -10.91 -4.25 -10.73
CA SER A 329 -11.75 -3.65 -11.76
C SER A 329 -13.23 -3.85 -11.44
N GLU A 330 -14.07 -3.00 -11.99
CA GLU A 330 -15.53 -3.14 -11.90
C GLU A 330 -16.07 -3.46 -13.30
N LYS A 331 -16.85 -4.53 -13.43
CA LYS A 331 -17.41 -5.01 -14.69
C LYS A 331 -18.92 -5.25 -14.54
N THR A 332 -19.71 -4.72 -15.46
CA THR A 332 -21.15 -5.01 -15.53
C THR A 332 -21.38 -6.26 -16.37
N HIS A 333 -22.13 -7.23 -15.84
CA HIS A 333 -22.49 -8.47 -16.51
C HIS A 333 -23.96 -8.77 -16.22
N GLU A 334 -24.75 -9.12 -17.25
CA GLU A 334 -26.20 -9.37 -17.12
C GLU A 334 -26.98 -8.24 -16.39
N GLY A 335 -26.57 -6.99 -16.63
CA GLY A 335 -27.12 -5.79 -15.96
C GLY A 335 -26.67 -5.60 -14.51
N ARG A 336 -26.03 -6.59 -13.89
CA ARG A 336 -25.51 -6.54 -12.51
C ARG A 336 -24.04 -6.10 -12.49
N ARG A 337 -23.67 -5.33 -11.48
CA ARG A 337 -22.35 -4.74 -11.28
C ARG A 337 -21.50 -5.64 -10.37
N TYR A 338 -20.35 -6.09 -10.87
CA TYR A 338 -19.40 -6.95 -10.15
C TYR A 338 -18.08 -6.22 -9.91
N MET A 339 -17.56 -6.30 -8.69
CA MET A 339 -16.13 -6.12 -8.43
C MET A 339 -15.40 -7.38 -8.91
N VAL A 340 -14.21 -7.19 -9.50
CA VAL A 340 -13.40 -8.26 -10.08
C VAL A 340 -11.98 -8.19 -9.55
N SER A 341 -11.53 -9.28 -8.93
CA SER A 341 -10.16 -9.48 -8.48
C SER A 341 -9.52 -10.59 -9.32
N GLU A 342 -8.32 -10.33 -9.83
CA GLU A 342 -7.64 -11.24 -10.77
C GLU A 342 -6.36 -11.81 -10.13
N ILE A 343 -6.32 -13.13 -9.95
CA ILE A 343 -5.15 -13.89 -9.52
C ILE A 343 -4.49 -14.48 -10.77
N ARG A 344 -3.16 -14.37 -10.89
CA ARG A 344 -2.44 -14.69 -12.12
C ARG A 344 -1.20 -15.51 -11.82
N MET A 345 -0.96 -16.53 -12.62
CA MET A 345 0.17 -17.45 -12.46
C MET A 345 0.69 -17.89 -13.83
N ALA A 346 2.01 -17.87 -14.00
CA ALA A 346 2.67 -18.41 -15.17
C ALA A 346 2.85 -19.92 -15.01
N LEU A 347 2.53 -20.65 -16.07
CA LEU A 347 2.63 -22.09 -16.21
C LEU A 347 3.62 -22.40 -17.33
N PHE A 348 4.55 -23.32 -17.07
CA PHE A 348 5.52 -23.80 -18.05
C PHE A 348 5.39 -25.33 -18.17
N PRO A 349 4.87 -25.87 -19.28
CA PRO A 349 4.69 -27.31 -19.43
C PRO A 349 6.03 -27.98 -19.63
N ILE A 350 6.43 -28.85 -18.69
CA ILE A 350 7.74 -29.52 -18.72
C ILE A 350 7.73 -30.83 -19.52
N GLN A 351 6.56 -31.27 -19.99
CA GLN A 351 6.38 -32.48 -20.81
C GLN A 351 5.39 -32.23 -21.96
N PRO A 352 5.59 -32.84 -23.14
CA PRO A 352 4.67 -32.70 -24.27
C PRO A 352 3.45 -33.61 -24.15
N GLY A 353 2.30 -33.16 -24.64
CA GLY A 353 1.04 -33.92 -24.64
C GLY A 353 -0.16 -33.10 -24.17
N LYS A 354 -1.27 -33.78 -23.88
CA LYS A 354 -2.44 -33.15 -23.26
C LYS A 354 -2.20 -33.05 -21.75
N LEU A 355 -2.17 -31.82 -21.23
CA LEU A 355 -2.01 -31.52 -19.81
C LEU A 355 -3.29 -30.89 -19.28
N GLN A 356 -3.55 -31.07 -17.98
CA GLN A 356 -4.76 -30.57 -17.33
C GLN A 356 -4.39 -29.66 -16.14
N ILE A 357 -4.97 -28.47 -16.16
CA ILE A 357 -5.09 -27.58 -15.02
C ILE A 357 -6.37 -28.01 -14.29
N GLY A 358 -6.24 -28.40 -13.01
CA GLY A 358 -7.36 -28.81 -12.17
C GLY A 358 -8.34 -27.68 -11.84
N GLU A 359 -9.36 -28.00 -11.05
CA GLU A 359 -10.23 -27.00 -10.45
C GLU A 359 -9.43 -26.15 -9.44
N SER A 360 -9.40 -24.84 -9.62
CA SER A 360 -9.03 -23.89 -8.57
C SER A 360 -10.28 -23.57 -7.75
N THR A 361 -10.14 -23.35 -6.44
CA THR A 361 -11.27 -23.03 -5.57
C THR A 361 -11.09 -21.71 -4.84
N ILE A 362 -12.18 -21.00 -4.61
CA ILE A 362 -12.23 -19.80 -3.77
C ILE A 362 -13.28 -20.01 -2.71
N LYS A 363 -12.84 -20.09 -1.44
CA LYS A 363 -13.73 -20.15 -0.28
C LYS A 363 -13.93 -18.74 0.25
N THR A 364 -15.17 -18.35 0.50
CA THR A 364 -15.46 -17.05 1.14
C THR A 364 -16.68 -17.15 2.05
N ARG A 365 -16.86 -16.15 2.91
CA ARG A 365 -17.98 -16.05 3.84
C ARG A 365 -18.85 -14.86 3.45
N VAL A 366 -20.15 -15.07 3.27
CA VAL A 366 -21.13 -14.01 2.94
C VAL A 366 -22.31 -13.98 3.90
N ALA A 367 -23.02 -12.86 3.91
CA ALA A 367 -24.26 -12.73 4.64
C ALA A 367 -25.36 -13.58 3.99
N ARG A 368 -25.99 -14.48 4.75
CA ARG A 368 -27.15 -15.26 4.28
C ARG A 368 -28.37 -14.33 4.20
N ASN A 369 -28.57 -13.74 3.03
CA ASN A 369 -29.65 -12.79 2.78
C ASN A 369 -31.01 -13.51 2.61
N ARG A 370 -31.55 -14.10 3.68
CA ARG A 370 -32.94 -14.56 3.71
C ARG A 370 -33.85 -13.33 3.74
N SER A 371 -34.76 -13.26 2.78
CA SER A 371 -35.89 -12.35 2.82
C SER A 371 -36.77 -12.68 4.04
N VAL A 372 -36.72 -11.85 5.07
CA VAL A 372 -37.69 -11.91 6.17
C VAL A 372 -39.05 -11.47 5.63
N ASP A 373 -40.03 -12.36 5.60
CA ASP A 373 -41.41 -12.01 5.28
C ASP A 373 -42.05 -11.31 6.50
N PRO A 374 -42.48 -10.03 6.39
CA PRO A 374 -43.10 -9.29 7.50
C PRO A 374 -44.40 -9.91 8.04
N PHE A 375 -44.98 -10.88 7.33
CA PHE A 375 -46.27 -11.49 7.64
C PHE A 375 -46.17 -12.98 8.02
N ALA A 376 -44.95 -13.54 8.08
CA ALA A 376 -44.74 -14.93 8.51
C ALA A 376 -44.97 -15.11 10.02
N ALA A 377 -45.54 -16.25 10.43
CA ALA A 377 -45.82 -16.54 11.84
C ALA A 377 -44.55 -16.65 12.70
N ASP A 378 -43.42 -17.00 12.09
CA ASP A 378 -42.09 -17.02 12.71
C ASP A 378 -41.29 -15.72 12.48
N PHE A 379 -41.92 -14.62 12.02
CA PHE A 379 -41.27 -13.33 11.75
C PHE A 379 -40.33 -12.87 12.88
N PHE A 380 -40.81 -12.85 14.13
CA PHE A 380 -39.98 -12.45 15.27
C PHE A 380 -38.82 -13.43 15.52
N GLN A 381 -39.00 -14.71 15.25
CA GLN A 381 -37.96 -15.73 15.37
C GLN A 381 -36.91 -15.57 14.27
N GLN A 382 -37.32 -15.30 13.02
CA GLN A 382 -36.43 -14.94 11.92
C GLN A 382 -35.67 -13.64 12.21
N PHE A 383 -36.35 -12.61 12.70
CA PHE A 383 -35.80 -11.29 13.04
C PHE A 383 -34.76 -11.39 14.16
N PHE A 384 -35.07 -12.04 15.28
CA PHE A 384 -34.08 -12.26 16.35
C PHE A 384 -32.99 -13.28 15.97
N SER A 385 -33.21 -14.13 14.96
CA SER A 385 -32.16 -14.97 14.36
C SER A 385 -31.23 -14.22 13.39
N GLN A 386 -31.41 -12.92 13.15
CA GLN A 386 -30.47 -12.10 12.37
C GLN A 386 -29.09 -11.89 13.04
N GLY A 387 -28.78 -12.63 14.12
CA GLY A 387 -27.45 -12.75 14.70
C GLY A 387 -26.42 -13.39 13.76
N ILE A 388 -25.98 -12.62 12.76
CA ILE A 388 -24.85 -12.89 11.86
C ILE A 388 -24.89 -14.29 11.23
N GLY A 389 -26.01 -14.59 10.55
CA GLY A 389 -26.13 -15.77 9.70
C GLY A 389 -25.13 -15.70 8.53
N SER A 390 -23.93 -16.25 8.73
CA SER A 390 -22.87 -16.26 7.73
C SER A 390 -22.80 -17.61 7.02
N GLU A 391 -22.75 -17.61 5.69
CA GLU A 391 -22.61 -18.83 4.89
C GLU A 391 -21.23 -18.89 4.25
N VAL A 392 -20.59 -20.06 4.29
CA VAL A 392 -19.34 -20.32 3.58
C VAL A 392 -19.69 -20.84 2.20
N GLN A 393 -19.40 -20.07 1.16
CA GLN A 393 -19.50 -20.53 -0.23
C GLN A 393 -18.12 -20.95 -0.74
N VAL A 394 -18.09 -22.05 -1.49
CA VAL A 394 -16.90 -22.59 -2.14
C VAL A 394 -17.14 -22.56 -3.63
N LEU A 395 -16.58 -21.56 -4.29
CA LEU A 395 -16.62 -21.42 -5.75
C LEU A 395 -15.52 -22.28 -6.36
N LYS A 396 -15.78 -22.81 -7.55
CA LYS A 396 -14.82 -23.62 -8.31
C LYS A 396 -14.70 -23.14 -9.75
N THR A 397 -13.48 -23.10 -10.26
CA THR A 397 -13.25 -22.97 -11.70
C THR A 397 -13.53 -24.31 -12.38
N ARG A 398 -13.87 -24.29 -13.67
CA ARG A 398 -13.82 -25.52 -14.48
C ARG A 398 -12.35 -25.93 -14.68
N PRO A 399 -12.02 -27.22 -14.79
CA PRO A 399 -10.70 -27.65 -15.25
C PRO A 399 -10.42 -27.14 -16.67
N ILE A 400 -9.15 -26.87 -16.99
CA ILE A 400 -8.72 -26.42 -18.31
C ILE A 400 -7.73 -27.43 -18.89
N THR A 401 -7.94 -27.84 -20.14
CA THR A 401 -7.01 -28.72 -20.87
C THR A 401 -6.19 -27.88 -21.84
N LEU A 402 -4.87 -28.04 -21.82
CA LEU A 402 -3.95 -27.48 -22.81
C LEU A 402 -3.16 -28.60 -23.50
N THR A 403 -2.60 -28.32 -24.68
CA THR A 403 -1.80 -29.30 -25.44
C THR A 403 -0.38 -28.76 -25.63
N ALA A 404 0.55 -29.27 -24.81
CA ALA A 404 1.96 -28.92 -24.88
C ALA A 404 2.60 -29.54 -26.14
N ARG A 405 2.98 -28.69 -27.10
CA ARG A 405 3.66 -29.09 -28.34
C ARG A 405 5.12 -29.46 -28.07
N ARG A 406 5.60 -30.52 -28.72
CA ARG A 406 7.05 -30.82 -28.77
C ARG A 406 7.78 -29.69 -29.49
N LEU A 407 8.98 -29.37 -29.03
CA LEU A 407 9.91 -28.55 -29.80
C LEU A 407 10.31 -29.30 -31.09
N PRO A 408 10.58 -28.61 -32.22
CA PRO A 408 11.01 -29.27 -33.44
C PRO A 408 12.41 -29.87 -33.29
N GLU A 409 12.63 -31.12 -33.72
CA GLU A 409 14.00 -31.66 -33.82
C GLU A 409 14.75 -31.09 -35.04
N ALA A 410 14.04 -30.65 -36.08
CA ALA A 410 14.62 -30.00 -37.25
C ALA A 410 15.11 -28.58 -36.91
N GLY A 411 16.40 -28.31 -37.15
CA GLY A 411 17.02 -27.00 -36.90
C GLY A 411 17.40 -26.71 -35.45
N LYS A 412 17.32 -27.72 -34.56
CA LYS A 412 17.73 -27.67 -33.16
C LYS A 412 19.26 -27.62 -33.04
N PRO A 413 19.87 -26.54 -32.50
CA PRO A 413 21.33 -26.47 -32.30
C PRO A 413 21.82 -27.49 -31.27
N SER A 414 23.08 -27.91 -31.35
CA SER A 414 23.70 -28.83 -30.38
C SER A 414 23.69 -28.25 -28.95
N GLY A 415 24.22 -27.04 -28.78
CA GLY A 415 24.22 -26.29 -27.51
C GLY A 415 22.85 -25.67 -27.15
N PHE A 416 21.74 -26.35 -27.44
CA PHE A 416 20.40 -25.94 -27.00
C PHE A 416 20.05 -26.65 -25.68
N THR A 417 20.07 -25.89 -24.58
CA THR A 417 19.93 -26.46 -23.22
C THR A 417 18.53 -26.35 -22.60
N GLY A 418 17.50 -26.05 -23.41
CA GLY A 418 16.09 -26.03 -22.97
C GLY A 418 15.44 -24.64 -22.85
N ALA A 419 16.17 -23.57 -23.16
CA ALA A 419 15.71 -22.18 -23.08
C ALA A 419 14.61 -21.84 -24.10
N VAL A 420 13.41 -21.50 -23.62
CA VAL A 420 12.25 -21.14 -24.47
C VAL A 420 11.70 -19.76 -24.06
N GLY A 421 11.57 -18.87 -25.04
CA GLY A 421 11.22 -17.46 -24.82
C GLY A 421 11.95 -16.51 -25.77
N LYS A 422 12.29 -15.32 -25.28
CA LYS A 422 13.12 -14.33 -26.00
C LYS A 422 14.25 -13.87 -25.08
N PHE A 423 15.49 -13.98 -25.54
CA PHE A 423 16.67 -13.71 -24.73
C PHE A 423 17.78 -13.00 -25.52
N THR A 424 18.59 -12.21 -24.81
CA THR A 424 19.89 -11.69 -25.25
C THR A 424 21.01 -12.33 -24.42
N ILE A 425 22.26 -12.17 -24.87
CA ILE A 425 23.44 -12.55 -24.08
C ILE A 425 24.53 -11.48 -24.20
N ASP A 426 25.13 -11.12 -23.07
CA ASP A 426 26.31 -10.27 -22.97
C ASP A 426 27.42 -10.96 -22.14
N ALA A 427 28.66 -10.52 -22.35
CA ALA A 427 29.85 -10.97 -21.63
C ALA A 427 30.64 -9.78 -21.10
N GLU A 428 31.17 -9.90 -19.88
CA GLU A 428 31.94 -8.89 -19.17
C GLU A 428 33.08 -9.59 -18.42
N ALA A 429 34.28 -8.99 -18.41
CA ALA A 429 35.43 -9.48 -17.67
C ALA A 429 35.91 -8.44 -16.66
N ASP A 430 36.45 -8.87 -15.50
CA ASP A 430 36.91 -7.96 -14.45
C ASP A 430 38.15 -7.13 -14.84
N ARG A 431 38.89 -7.56 -15.88
CA ARG A 431 40.05 -6.87 -16.46
C ARG A 431 40.25 -7.27 -17.92
N SER A 432 40.87 -6.41 -18.71
CA SER A 432 41.35 -6.68 -20.08
C SER A 432 42.89 -6.75 -20.18
N SER A 433 43.59 -6.75 -19.05
CA SER A 433 45.04 -6.98 -18.97
C SER A 433 45.38 -7.88 -17.77
N ALA A 434 46.36 -8.76 -17.95
CA ALA A 434 46.74 -9.81 -17.01
C ALA A 434 48.15 -10.35 -17.35
N LYS A 435 48.75 -11.16 -16.47
CA LYS A 435 49.92 -11.99 -16.80
C LYS A 435 49.51 -13.43 -17.18
N VAL A 436 50.40 -14.17 -17.84
CA VAL A 436 50.22 -15.62 -18.03
C VAL A 436 50.09 -16.30 -16.65
N GLY A 437 49.03 -17.09 -16.47
CA GLY A 437 48.71 -17.75 -15.20
C GLY A 437 47.78 -16.97 -14.26
N ASP A 438 47.49 -15.69 -14.51
CA ASP A 438 46.54 -14.92 -13.70
C ASP A 438 45.10 -15.43 -13.82
N ALA A 439 44.28 -15.12 -12.80
CA ALA A 439 42.84 -15.34 -12.81
C ALA A 439 42.09 -14.10 -13.30
N ILE A 440 41.36 -14.24 -14.42
CA ILE A 440 40.43 -13.25 -14.97
C ILE A 440 39.01 -13.74 -14.68
N ASN A 441 38.14 -12.89 -14.12
CA ASN A 441 36.76 -13.28 -13.80
C ASN A 441 35.83 -12.93 -14.97
N LEU A 442 35.33 -13.94 -15.69
CA LEU A 442 34.34 -13.79 -16.75
C LEU A 442 32.93 -13.92 -16.17
N THR A 443 32.08 -12.93 -16.46
CA THR A 443 30.65 -12.94 -16.16
C THR A 443 29.86 -12.96 -17.47
N LEU A 444 29.06 -13.99 -17.68
CA LEU A 444 28.10 -14.09 -18.78
C LEU A 444 26.69 -13.79 -18.26
N ARG A 445 25.92 -12.97 -18.96
CA ARG A 445 24.55 -12.63 -18.59
C ARG A 445 23.59 -12.98 -19.72
N VAL A 446 22.73 -13.96 -19.49
CA VAL A 446 21.57 -14.22 -20.34
C VAL A 446 20.38 -13.48 -19.72
N GLU A 447 19.72 -12.61 -20.47
CA GLU A 447 18.61 -11.78 -19.99
C GLU A 447 17.41 -11.85 -20.94
N GLY A 448 16.18 -11.80 -20.41
CA GLY A 448 14.99 -11.81 -21.26
C GLY A 448 13.70 -12.26 -20.56
N ARG A 449 12.82 -12.89 -21.35
CA ARG A 449 11.44 -13.25 -20.99
C ARG A 449 11.13 -14.69 -21.38
N GLY A 450 10.67 -15.50 -20.41
CA GLY A 450 10.42 -16.93 -20.58
C GLY A 450 10.91 -17.78 -19.41
N ASN A 451 11.12 -19.08 -19.64
CA ASN A 451 11.50 -20.01 -18.58
C ASN A 451 13.01 -19.93 -18.24
N LEU A 452 13.40 -18.93 -17.44
CA LEU A 452 14.78 -18.74 -16.97
C LEU A 452 15.33 -19.95 -16.18
N LYS A 453 14.46 -20.75 -15.54
CA LYS A 453 14.84 -21.97 -14.80
C LYS A 453 15.19 -23.14 -15.73
N ALA A 454 14.71 -23.13 -16.97
CA ALA A 454 15.04 -24.13 -18.00
C ALA A 454 16.23 -23.72 -18.89
N ILE A 455 16.93 -22.63 -18.57
CA ILE A 455 18.24 -22.34 -19.14
C ILE A 455 19.24 -23.24 -18.41
N GLY A 456 19.84 -24.20 -19.11
CA GLY A 456 20.95 -25.01 -18.58
C GLY A 456 22.24 -24.20 -18.46
N ASP A 457 23.38 -24.87 -18.54
CA ASP A 457 24.69 -24.20 -18.49
C ASP A 457 25.20 -23.90 -19.92
N LEU A 458 26.20 -23.03 -20.06
CA LEU A 458 26.71 -22.64 -21.37
C LEU A 458 27.97 -23.42 -21.72
N GLU A 459 27.93 -24.08 -22.87
CA GLU A 459 29.12 -24.63 -23.52
C GLU A 459 29.99 -23.48 -24.03
N LEU A 460 31.23 -23.41 -23.55
CA LEU A 460 32.23 -22.51 -24.13
C LEU A 460 32.71 -23.09 -25.47
N PRO A 461 32.97 -22.23 -26.48
CA PRO A 461 33.73 -22.65 -27.66
C PRO A 461 35.14 -23.11 -27.25
N PRO A 462 35.87 -23.85 -28.11
CA PRO A 462 37.26 -24.23 -27.85
C PRO A 462 38.12 -23.00 -27.47
N LEU A 463 38.77 -23.07 -26.30
CA LEU A 463 39.64 -22.02 -25.78
C LEU A 463 41.08 -22.51 -25.79
N ASP A 464 41.75 -22.40 -26.93
CA ASP A 464 43.14 -22.84 -27.08
C ASP A 464 44.10 -21.97 -26.24
N GLU A 465 43.82 -20.67 -26.14
CA GLU A 465 44.65 -19.69 -25.41
C GLU A 465 44.35 -19.59 -23.90
N PHE A 466 43.18 -20.03 -23.44
CA PHE A 466 42.74 -19.92 -22.04
C PHE A 466 42.42 -21.28 -21.41
N ARG A 467 42.61 -21.43 -20.10
CA ARG A 467 41.96 -22.48 -19.30
C ARG A 467 40.72 -21.86 -18.64
N ALA A 468 39.54 -22.40 -18.92
CA ALA A 468 38.32 -22.06 -18.20
C ALA A 468 38.02 -23.08 -17.10
N TYR A 469 37.30 -22.64 -16.07
CA TYR A 469 36.80 -23.49 -14.98
C TYR A 469 35.27 -23.66 -15.08
N GLU A 470 34.69 -24.49 -14.22
CA GLU A 470 33.24 -24.75 -14.15
C GLU A 470 32.44 -23.44 -13.96
N MET A 471 31.27 -23.33 -14.60
CA MET A 471 30.42 -22.15 -14.49
C MET A 471 29.50 -22.23 -13.27
N VAL A 472 29.57 -21.25 -12.38
CA VAL A 472 28.59 -21.08 -11.31
C VAL A 472 27.44 -20.20 -11.82
N GLY A 473 26.27 -20.80 -12.00
CA GLY A 473 25.04 -20.11 -12.39
C GLY A 473 24.31 -19.46 -11.20
N SER A 474 23.71 -18.30 -11.44
CA SER A 474 22.87 -17.57 -10.48
C SER A 474 21.66 -16.96 -11.20
N LEU A 475 20.48 -16.91 -10.55
CA LEU A 475 19.22 -16.53 -11.17
C LEU A 475 18.60 -15.31 -10.48
N ASN A 476 18.40 -14.24 -11.22
CA ASN A 476 17.69 -13.02 -10.81
C ASN A 476 16.38 -12.94 -11.58
N GLN A 477 15.30 -13.44 -10.99
CA GLN A 477 13.96 -13.46 -11.62
C GLN A 477 13.13 -12.25 -11.19
N ALA A 478 12.49 -11.60 -12.17
CA ALA A 478 11.46 -10.58 -11.98
C ALA A 478 10.10 -11.12 -12.48
N LYS A 479 9.01 -10.52 -11.99
CA LYS A 479 7.64 -10.96 -12.24
C LYS A 479 6.77 -9.73 -12.46
N ASP A 480 6.09 -9.68 -13.61
CA ASP A 480 5.34 -8.51 -14.07
C ASP A 480 3.94 -8.92 -14.60
N ALA A 481 3.19 -7.96 -15.13
CA ALA A 481 1.84 -8.19 -15.64
C ALA A 481 1.77 -9.01 -16.94
N ASP A 482 2.91 -9.33 -17.56
CA ASP A 482 3.02 -10.14 -18.78
C ASP A 482 3.76 -11.47 -18.51
N GLY A 483 3.99 -11.82 -17.22
CA GLY A 483 4.64 -13.05 -16.79
C GLY A 483 6.04 -12.88 -16.18
N VAL A 484 6.98 -13.74 -16.59
CA VAL A 484 8.30 -13.91 -15.98
C VAL A 484 9.42 -13.31 -16.84
N THR A 485 10.22 -12.46 -16.20
CA THR A 485 11.38 -11.75 -16.78
C THR A 485 12.63 -11.90 -15.89
N GLY A 486 13.77 -11.40 -16.34
CA GLY A 486 15.00 -11.32 -15.55
C GLY A 486 16.21 -11.92 -16.25
N SER A 487 17.23 -12.28 -15.48
CA SER A 487 18.51 -12.78 -15.99
C SER A 487 19.06 -14.00 -15.24
N LYS A 488 19.71 -14.91 -15.99
CA LYS A 488 20.60 -15.94 -15.44
C LYS A 488 22.05 -15.51 -15.70
N VAL A 489 22.80 -15.31 -14.63
CA VAL A 489 24.19 -14.83 -14.64
C VAL A 489 25.11 -16.00 -14.29
N PHE A 490 26.05 -16.30 -15.18
CA PHE A 490 27.05 -17.35 -15.03
C PHE A 490 28.41 -16.72 -14.79
N LYS A 491 29.20 -17.31 -13.90
CA LYS A 491 30.57 -16.86 -13.62
C LYS A 491 31.55 -18.01 -13.76
N THR A 492 32.67 -17.74 -14.42
CA THR A 492 33.82 -18.66 -14.51
C THR A 492 35.12 -17.86 -14.44
N VAL A 493 36.19 -18.52 -14.05
CA VAL A 493 37.55 -17.98 -14.13
C VAL A 493 38.17 -18.40 -15.46
N LEU A 494 38.79 -17.45 -16.15
CA LEU A 494 39.70 -17.70 -17.26
C LEU A 494 41.14 -17.51 -16.80
N THR A 495 42.03 -18.41 -17.19
CA THR A 495 43.47 -18.31 -16.96
C THR A 495 44.21 -18.33 -18.29
N PRO A 496 44.92 -17.25 -18.69
CA PRO A 496 45.73 -17.23 -19.90
C PRO A 496 46.86 -18.26 -19.87
N LYS A 497 47.05 -18.99 -20.97
CA LYS A 497 48.13 -19.99 -21.14
C LYS A 497 49.39 -19.43 -21.82
N VAL A 498 49.25 -18.34 -22.59
CA VAL A 498 50.30 -17.74 -23.41
C VAL A 498 50.23 -16.21 -23.35
N SER A 499 51.34 -15.52 -23.63
CA SER A 499 51.43 -14.06 -23.64
C SER A 499 51.22 -13.48 -25.04
N GLY A 500 50.58 -12.32 -25.12
CA GLY A 500 50.21 -11.63 -26.36
C GLY A 500 48.82 -10.99 -26.27
N THR A 501 48.30 -10.50 -27.39
CA THR A 501 46.90 -10.07 -27.50
C THR A 501 46.03 -11.31 -27.73
N LEU A 502 45.40 -11.81 -26.67
CA LEU A 502 44.52 -12.98 -26.72
C LEU A 502 43.08 -12.56 -27.02
N THR A 503 42.32 -13.42 -27.69
CA THR A 503 40.91 -13.12 -28.01
C THR A 503 39.99 -14.22 -27.50
N LEU A 504 39.09 -13.89 -26.57
CA LEU A 504 37.95 -14.74 -26.23
C LEU A 504 36.92 -14.66 -27.38
N PRO A 505 36.67 -15.73 -28.14
CA PRO A 505 35.73 -15.70 -29.26
C PRO A 505 34.28 -15.53 -28.77
N ALA A 506 33.42 -15.04 -29.68
CA ALA A 506 32.00 -14.80 -29.43
C ALA A 506 31.25 -16.09 -28.99
N ILE A 507 30.86 -16.16 -27.71
CA ILE A 507 30.22 -17.33 -27.09
C ILE A 507 28.77 -17.42 -27.58
N PRO A 508 28.34 -18.55 -28.19
CA PRO A 508 26.98 -18.72 -28.67
C PRO A 508 26.00 -19.10 -27.55
N PHE A 509 24.77 -18.60 -27.63
CA PHE A 509 23.65 -19.03 -26.80
C PHE A 509 22.42 -19.28 -27.67
N SER A 510 21.85 -20.48 -27.57
CA SER A 510 20.75 -20.94 -28.42
C SER A 510 19.46 -21.12 -27.62
N PHE A 511 18.39 -20.48 -28.08
CA PHE A 511 17.05 -20.60 -27.51
C PHE A 511 16.01 -20.87 -28.59
N PHE A 512 14.81 -21.31 -28.18
CA PHE A 512 13.66 -21.44 -29.08
C PHE A 512 12.73 -20.24 -28.90
N ASP A 513 12.45 -19.54 -30.00
CA ASP A 513 11.56 -18.38 -30.05
C ASP A 513 10.15 -18.88 -30.44
N PRO A 514 9.19 -18.91 -29.48
CA PRO A 514 7.90 -19.54 -29.70
C PRO A 514 6.99 -18.76 -30.66
N ASP A 515 7.16 -17.44 -30.74
CA ASP A 515 6.37 -16.56 -31.61
C ASP A 515 6.73 -16.78 -33.09
N THR A 516 8.00 -17.09 -33.38
CA THR A 516 8.46 -17.44 -34.73
C THR A 516 8.50 -18.95 -34.99
N GLY A 517 8.33 -19.78 -33.96
CA GLY A 517 8.38 -21.24 -34.03
C GLY A 517 9.74 -21.81 -34.45
N ARG A 518 10.83 -21.07 -34.18
CA ARG A 518 12.19 -21.38 -34.67
C ARG A 518 13.24 -21.22 -33.58
N TYR A 519 14.34 -21.97 -33.73
CA TYR A 519 15.55 -21.74 -32.96
C TYR A 519 16.25 -20.45 -33.39
N ARG A 520 16.84 -19.76 -32.41
CA ARG A 520 17.66 -18.57 -32.59
C ARG A 520 18.93 -18.71 -31.77
N THR A 521 20.07 -18.38 -32.37
CA THR A 521 21.37 -18.35 -31.70
C THR A 521 21.87 -16.91 -31.69
N VAL A 522 21.92 -16.32 -30.49
CA VAL A 522 22.62 -15.05 -30.24
C VAL A 522 24.07 -15.35 -29.85
N LYS A 523 24.95 -14.35 -29.89
CA LYS A 523 26.35 -14.50 -29.47
C LYS A 523 26.78 -13.28 -28.66
N THR A 524 27.72 -13.48 -27.73
CA THR A 524 28.40 -12.38 -27.05
C THR A 524 29.26 -11.59 -28.05
N LYS A 525 29.70 -10.40 -27.67
CA LYS A 525 30.85 -9.76 -28.32
C LYS A 525 32.13 -10.58 -28.01
N PRO A 526 33.12 -10.63 -28.92
CA PRO A 526 34.47 -11.05 -28.55
C PRO A 526 35.05 -10.12 -27.48
N LEU A 527 35.97 -10.62 -26.67
CA LEU A 527 36.72 -9.83 -25.69
C LEU A 527 38.23 -10.00 -25.93
N GLU A 528 38.95 -8.90 -26.05
CA GLU A 528 40.41 -8.88 -26.23
C GLU A 528 41.12 -8.67 -24.89
N PHE A 529 42.25 -9.37 -24.70
CA PHE A 529 43.04 -9.36 -23.48
C PHE A 529 44.52 -9.14 -23.81
N SER A 530 45.12 -8.09 -23.26
CA SER A 530 46.56 -7.86 -23.33
C SER A 530 47.25 -8.67 -22.24
N VAL A 531 47.86 -9.80 -22.62
CA VAL A 531 48.49 -10.71 -21.66
C VAL A 531 50.01 -10.57 -21.68
N GLU A 532 50.56 -10.01 -20.60
CA GLU A 532 51.99 -9.93 -20.37
C GLU A 532 52.58 -11.32 -20.06
N PRO A 533 53.87 -11.57 -20.34
CA PRO A 533 54.56 -12.76 -19.84
C PRO A 533 54.35 -12.93 -18.33
N GLY A 534 54.06 -14.16 -17.92
CA GLY A 534 54.06 -14.53 -16.51
C GLY A 534 55.43 -14.24 -15.90
N ASP A 535 55.46 -13.80 -14.63
CA ASP A 535 56.72 -13.67 -13.91
C ASP A 535 57.43 -15.02 -13.97
N ALA A 536 58.62 -15.04 -14.56
CA ALA A 536 59.30 -16.27 -14.93
C ALA A 536 59.56 -17.10 -13.66
N ALA A 537 58.75 -18.15 -13.48
CA ALA A 537 58.91 -19.09 -12.38
C ALA A 537 60.34 -19.63 -12.44
N ALA A 538 61.18 -19.22 -11.49
CA ALA A 538 62.60 -19.55 -11.47
C ALA A 538 62.71 -21.07 -11.59
N ALA A 539 63.30 -21.54 -12.70
CA ALA A 539 63.19 -22.93 -13.11
C ALA A 539 63.62 -23.83 -11.95
N PRO A 540 62.77 -24.78 -11.50
CA PRO A 540 63.07 -25.58 -10.33
C PRO A 540 64.35 -26.38 -10.62
N ALA A 541 65.43 -25.99 -9.95
CA ALA A 541 66.73 -26.62 -10.14
C ALA A 541 66.58 -28.13 -9.87
N PRO A 542 67.10 -29.01 -10.74
CA PRO A 542 66.87 -30.44 -10.63
C PRO A 542 67.41 -30.95 -9.29
N ILE A 543 66.50 -31.35 -8.40
CA ILE A 543 66.85 -31.89 -7.08
C ILE A 543 67.44 -33.28 -7.28
N SER A 544 68.77 -33.34 -7.42
CA SER A 544 69.50 -34.61 -7.42
C SER A 544 69.36 -35.27 -6.06
N PHE A 545 68.56 -36.34 -6.00
CA PHE A 545 68.43 -37.22 -4.83
C PHE A 545 69.70 -38.09 -4.66
N GLY A 546 70.82 -37.46 -4.32
CA GLY A 546 72.02 -38.14 -3.86
C GLY A 546 71.77 -38.76 -2.49
N ALA A 547 71.84 -40.08 -2.39
CA ALA A 547 71.50 -40.80 -1.16
C ALA A 547 72.58 -40.67 -0.08
N ALA A 548 72.32 -39.86 0.95
CA ALA A 548 73.09 -39.83 2.19
C ALA A 548 72.18 -39.46 3.38
N VAL A 549 71.63 -40.47 4.06
CA VAL A 549 70.94 -40.28 5.35
C VAL A 549 71.98 -40.20 6.47
N ASN A 550 72.18 -39.02 7.07
CA ASN A 550 72.74 -38.85 8.41
C ASN A 550 72.66 -37.39 8.90
N GLY A 551 72.46 -37.20 10.21
CA GLY A 551 72.63 -35.90 10.88
C GLY A 551 71.38 -35.01 10.92
N GLY A 552 70.87 -34.72 12.13
CA GLY A 552 69.62 -33.97 12.30
C GLY A 552 69.73 -32.47 11.98
N GLY A 553 68.81 -31.98 11.15
CA GLY A 553 68.45 -30.56 11.03
C GLY A 553 66.99 -30.36 11.47
N GLN A 554 66.69 -29.24 12.12
CA GLN A 554 65.35 -28.98 12.66
C GLN A 554 64.35 -28.61 11.55
N ILE A 555 63.15 -29.20 11.60
CA ILE A 555 62.02 -28.77 10.75
C ILE A 555 61.42 -27.50 11.35
N THR A 556 61.86 -26.33 10.90
CA THR A 556 61.15 -25.07 11.11
C THR A 556 59.89 -25.05 10.24
N THR A 557 58.75 -25.46 10.81
CA THR A 557 57.43 -25.23 10.20
C THR A 557 57.17 -23.74 10.09
N VAL A 558 57.30 -23.16 8.89
CA VAL A 558 56.93 -21.76 8.60
C VAL A 558 55.42 -21.67 8.51
N THR A 559 54.77 -21.63 9.68
CA THR A 559 53.32 -21.53 9.82
C THR A 559 52.87 -20.06 9.73
N GLU A 560 53.07 -19.45 8.56
CA GLU A 560 52.56 -18.10 8.23
C GLU A 560 51.46 -18.15 7.15
N ASP A 561 50.37 -18.87 7.43
CA ASP A 561 49.15 -18.85 6.62
C ASP A 561 47.91 -18.41 7.40
N ILE A 562 47.96 -17.19 7.94
CA ILE A 562 46.76 -16.35 8.16
C ILE A 562 47.12 -14.90 7.79
N ARG A 563 46.98 -14.53 6.51
CA ARG A 563 46.99 -13.10 6.13
C ARG A 563 45.70 -12.43 6.59
N TYR A 564 45.81 -11.55 7.59
CA TYR A 564 44.70 -10.71 8.03
C TYR A 564 44.14 -9.88 6.87
N LEU A 565 42.90 -10.18 6.47
CA LEU A 565 42.11 -9.34 5.57
C LEU A 565 41.90 -7.95 6.20
N HIS A 566 42.73 -7.00 5.79
CA HIS A 566 42.57 -5.59 6.14
C HIS A 566 41.33 -5.03 5.46
N ASN A 567 40.18 -5.20 6.13
CA ASN A 567 38.88 -4.78 5.64
C ASN A 567 38.74 -3.26 5.79
N GLN A 568 39.50 -2.49 5.00
CA GLN A 568 39.31 -1.05 4.85
C GLN A 568 37.98 -0.80 4.15
N LEU A 569 36.89 -0.75 4.93
CA LEU A 569 35.56 -0.38 4.47
C LEU A 569 35.59 1.03 3.88
N ARG A 570 35.84 1.14 2.57
CA ARG A 570 35.59 2.37 1.81
C ARG A 570 34.10 2.73 2.01
N PRO A 571 33.77 3.89 2.61
CA PRO A 571 32.39 4.24 2.89
C PRO A 571 31.58 4.23 1.59
N SER A 572 30.42 3.56 1.60
CA SER A 572 29.56 3.52 0.42
C SER A 572 29.08 4.93 0.07
N ALA A 573 28.58 5.13 -1.15
CA ALA A 573 27.95 6.40 -1.52
C ALA A 573 26.88 6.81 -0.49
N GLN A 574 26.12 5.84 0.03
CA GLN A 574 25.10 6.02 1.06
C GLN A 574 25.66 6.59 2.38
N THR A 575 26.86 6.16 2.80
CA THR A 575 27.55 6.73 3.96
C THR A 575 28.01 8.18 3.71
N ARG A 576 28.46 8.50 2.48
CA ARG A 576 28.80 9.88 2.09
C ARG A 576 27.57 10.79 2.08
N TRP A 577 26.43 10.32 1.54
CA TRP A 577 25.15 11.03 1.64
C TRP A 577 24.72 11.25 3.09
N ALA A 578 24.88 10.25 3.97
CA ALA A 578 24.59 10.39 5.40
C ALA A 578 25.46 11.48 6.07
N SER A 579 26.76 11.54 5.77
CA SER A 579 27.62 12.63 6.27
C SER A 579 27.24 14.01 5.74
N LEU A 580 26.79 14.11 4.48
CA LEU A 580 26.29 15.38 3.92
C LEU A 580 25.01 15.84 4.63
N VAL A 581 24.04 14.94 4.83
CA VAL A 581 22.79 15.23 5.56
C VAL A 581 23.09 15.59 7.03
N ALA A 582 24.03 14.93 7.68
CA ALA A 582 24.45 15.27 9.05
C ALA A 582 25.16 16.63 9.14
N SER A 583 25.90 17.04 8.09
CA SER A 583 26.51 18.37 8.02
C SER A 583 25.52 19.49 7.63
N ALA A 584 24.36 19.14 7.08
CA ALA A 584 23.32 20.08 6.65
C ALA A 584 22.45 20.60 7.82
N GLY A 585 23.09 21.16 8.85
CA GLY A 585 22.42 21.76 10.03
C GLY A 585 21.47 22.93 9.73
N SER A 586 21.36 23.36 8.47
CA SER A 586 20.37 24.32 7.98
C SER A 586 18.93 23.76 7.96
N LEU A 587 18.75 22.45 7.83
CA LEU A 587 17.42 21.85 7.63
C LEU A 587 16.51 21.93 8.87
N THR A 588 17.08 22.08 10.08
CA THR A 588 16.33 22.21 11.34
C THR A 588 16.00 23.66 11.71
N VAL A 589 16.73 24.64 11.16
CA VAL A 589 16.53 26.07 11.45
C VAL A 589 15.29 26.61 10.72
N PHE A 590 15.03 26.16 9.49
CA PHE A 590 13.92 26.66 8.67
C PHE A 590 12.52 26.39 9.29
N PRO A 591 12.19 25.18 9.81
CA PRO A 591 10.95 24.95 10.54
C PRO A 591 10.80 25.83 11.79
N ALA A 592 11.89 26.07 12.54
CA ALA A 592 11.86 26.92 13.73
C ALA A 592 11.55 28.39 13.36
N PHE A 593 12.11 28.89 12.25
CA PHE A 593 11.81 30.23 11.75
C PHE A 593 10.34 30.38 11.33
N LEU A 594 9.78 29.38 10.63
CA LEU A 594 8.36 29.34 10.29
C LEU A 594 7.45 29.27 11.54
N PHE A 595 7.85 28.54 12.58
CA PHE A 595 7.13 28.47 13.84
C PHE A 595 7.13 29.81 14.60
N ILE A 596 8.27 30.49 14.67
CA ILE A 596 8.38 31.83 15.27
C ILE A 596 7.55 32.85 14.47
N GLY A 597 7.61 32.80 13.13
CA GLY A 597 6.76 33.62 12.25
C GLY A 597 5.26 33.36 12.45
N SER A 598 4.86 32.09 12.61
CA SER A 598 3.48 31.69 12.92
C SER A 598 3.00 32.21 14.28
N LEU A 599 3.85 32.15 15.33
CA LEU A 599 3.55 32.77 16.63
C LEU A 599 3.41 34.29 16.50
N GLY A 600 4.32 34.97 15.80
CA GLY A 600 4.25 36.40 15.52
C GLY A 600 2.96 36.80 14.79
N TRP A 601 2.58 36.04 13.75
CA TRP A 601 1.32 36.22 13.03
C TRP A 601 0.11 35.99 13.94
N SER A 602 0.14 34.97 14.80
CA SER A 602 -0.93 34.68 15.76
C SER A 602 -1.13 35.83 16.74
N PHE A 603 -0.05 36.36 17.34
CA PHE A 603 -0.12 37.54 18.21
C PHE A 603 -0.58 38.80 17.45
N TYR A 604 -0.14 39.00 16.20
CA TYR A 604 -0.60 40.12 15.37
C TYR A 604 -2.10 40.02 15.06
N ARG A 605 -2.60 38.82 14.72
CA ARG A 605 -4.02 38.55 14.46
C ARG A 605 -4.86 38.75 15.72
N ASP A 606 -4.45 38.19 16.85
CA ASP A 606 -5.18 38.30 18.13
C ASP A 606 -5.26 39.77 18.59
N ARG A 607 -4.19 40.54 18.40
CA ARG A 607 -4.14 41.99 18.67
C ARG A 607 -5.00 42.83 17.73
N GLN A 608 -5.35 42.33 16.53
CA GLN A 608 -6.37 42.95 15.68
C GLN A 608 -7.80 42.54 16.05
N LEU A 609 -8.01 41.33 16.56
CA LEU A 609 -9.32 40.88 17.04
C LEU A 609 -9.74 41.59 18.34
N GLN A 610 -8.77 42.01 19.16
CA GLN A 610 -9.00 42.81 20.38
C GLN A 610 -9.30 44.30 20.10
N ASP A 611 -9.01 44.81 18.90
CA ASP A 611 -9.24 46.20 18.48
C ASP A 611 -9.84 46.28 17.06
N PRO A 612 -11.13 45.90 16.88
CA PRO A 612 -11.79 45.91 15.58
C PRO A 612 -12.06 47.32 15.04
N VAL A 613 -12.02 48.37 15.87
CA VAL A 613 -12.17 49.76 15.44
C VAL A 613 -10.85 50.27 14.85
N GLY A 614 -9.74 50.12 15.58
CA GLY A 614 -8.42 50.49 15.08
C GLY A 614 -7.96 49.63 13.91
N ALA A 615 -8.34 48.34 13.86
CA ALA A 615 -8.11 47.49 12.69
C ALA A 615 -8.77 48.07 11.42
N ARG A 616 -10.06 48.44 11.51
CA ARG A 616 -10.79 49.11 10.42
C ARG A 616 -10.15 50.44 10.03
N ARG A 617 -9.84 51.31 11.01
CA ARG A 617 -9.19 52.63 10.81
C ARG A 617 -7.79 52.55 10.17
N ARG A 618 -7.01 51.53 10.49
CA ARG A 618 -5.69 51.24 9.87
C ARG A 618 -5.85 50.68 8.45
N GLY A 619 -6.80 49.77 8.24
CA GLY A 619 -7.09 49.17 6.93
C GLY A 619 -7.89 50.03 5.95
N ALA A 620 -8.43 51.17 6.38
CA ALA A 620 -9.30 52.04 5.58
C ALA A 620 -8.60 52.54 4.30
N ILE A 621 -7.41 53.16 4.43
CA ILE A 621 -6.66 53.69 3.28
C ILE A 621 -6.25 52.59 2.29
N GLY A 622 -5.87 51.40 2.79
CA GLY A 622 -5.51 50.27 1.92
C GLY A 622 -6.67 49.81 1.04
N ARG A 623 -7.87 49.68 1.62
CA ARG A 623 -9.09 49.33 0.88
C ARG A 623 -9.50 50.44 -0.10
N ALA A 624 -9.47 51.69 0.33
CA ALA A 624 -9.86 52.83 -0.51
C ALA A 624 -8.92 53.01 -1.72
N ARG A 625 -7.59 52.85 -1.52
CA ARG A 625 -6.59 52.85 -2.61
C ARG A 625 -6.75 51.66 -3.56
N SER A 626 -7.21 50.49 -3.09
CA SER A 626 -7.55 49.35 -3.97
C SER A 626 -8.74 49.71 -4.85
N LEU A 627 -9.86 50.14 -4.25
CA LEU A 627 -11.08 50.50 -4.98
C LEU A 627 -10.85 51.66 -5.96
N ALA A 628 -10.03 52.65 -5.63
CA ALA A 628 -9.64 53.71 -6.56
C ALA A 628 -8.80 53.18 -7.75
N ARG A 629 -7.88 52.24 -7.50
CA ARG A 629 -7.12 51.55 -8.58
C ARG A 629 -8.04 50.71 -9.46
N GLU A 630 -9.05 50.04 -8.88
CA GLU A 630 -10.05 49.24 -9.60
C GLU A 630 -11.07 50.10 -10.37
N ALA A 631 -11.32 51.33 -9.92
CA ALA A 631 -12.14 52.32 -10.63
C ALA A 631 -11.41 52.97 -11.81
N ARG A 632 -10.07 53.12 -11.74
CA ARG A 632 -9.24 53.55 -12.87
C ARG A 632 -9.44 52.69 -14.12
N SER A 633 -9.75 51.41 -13.93
CA SER A 633 -9.99 50.41 -14.97
C SER A 633 -11.48 50.16 -15.27
N ALA A 634 -12.39 51.00 -14.78
CA ALA A 634 -13.82 50.87 -15.07
C ALA A 634 -14.13 51.32 -16.52
N PRO A 635 -14.99 50.58 -17.26
CA PRO A 635 -15.22 50.81 -18.69
C PRO A 635 -15.97 52.10 -18.99
N ASP A 636 -16.68 52.66 -18.01
CA ASP A 636 -17.48 53.87 -18.12
C ASP A 636 -17.28 54.78 -16.88
N PRO A 637 -17.39 56.12 -17.02
CA PRO A 637 -17.14 57.04 -15.92
C PRO A 637 -18.23 56.99 -14.83
N ALA A 638 -19.43 56.47 -15.12
CA ALA A 638 -20.49 56.33 -14.13
C ALA A 638 -20.21 55.18 -13.14
N SER A 639 -19.79 54.01 -13.64
CA SER A 639 -19.29 52.90 -12.82
C SER A 639 -17.99 53.27 -12.09
N ALA A 640 -17.13 54.09 -12.70
CA ALA A 640 -15.96 54.65 -12.01
C ALA A 640 -16.40 55.53 -10.83
N ALA A 641 -17.30 56.49 -11.06
CA ALA A 641 -17.81 57.40 -10.04
C ALA A 641 -18.56 56.67 -8.91
N ALA A 642 -19.32 55.62 -9.22
CA ALA A 642 -19.95 54.76 -8.22
C ALA A 642 -18.92 54.07 -7.30
N LYS A 643 -17.92 53.39 -7.88
CA LYS A 643 -16.85 52.74 -7.10
C LYS A 643 -16.03 53.73 -6.27
N LEU A 644 -15.77 54.93 -6.79
CA LEU A 644 -15.04 55.98 -6.10
C LEU A 644 -15.86 56.64 -4.97
N SER A 645 -17.17 56.82 -5.18
CA SER A 645 -18.13 57.25 -4.16
C SER A 645 -18.18 56.24 -3.00
N ASP A 646 -18.23 54.95 -3.30
CA ASP A 646 -18.22 53.89 -2.30
C ASP A 646 -16.84 53.78 -1.59
N ALA A 647 -15.73 54.01 -2.32
CA ALA A 647 -14.38 54.05 -1.74
C ALA A 647 -14.18 55.22 -0.76
N LEU A 648 -14.65 56.43 -1.12
CA LEU A 648 -14.56 57.64 -0.30
C LEU A 648 -15.48 57.57 0.92
N SER A 649 -16.72 57.11 0.74
CA SER A 649 -17.69 56.92 1.82
C SER A 649 -17.25 55.80 2.77
N GLY A 650 -16.68 54.72 2.23
CA GLY A 650 -16.07 53.63 3.00
C GLY A 650 -14.86 54.10 3.81
N TYR A 651 -13.93 54.84 3.19
CA TYR A 651 -12.77 55.43 3.86
C TYR A 651 -13.19 56.32 5.03
N LEU A 652 -14.08 57.28 4.79
CA LEU A 652 -14.53 58.23 5.82
C LEU A 652 -15.36 57.52 6.90
N GLY A 653 -16.23 56.57 6.55
CA GLY A 653 -16.97 55.76 7.50
C GLY A 653 -16.05 54.97 8.45
N ASP A 654 -15.08 54.22 7.90
CA ASP A 654 -14.14 53.45 8.71
C ASP A 654 -13.15 54.32 9.51
N LYS A 655 -12.74 55.50 9.01
CA LYS A 655 -11.91 56.45 9.75
C LYS A 655 -12.67 57.10 10.90
N LEU A 656 -13.86 57.63 10.63
CA LEU A 656 -14.69 58.37 11.57
C LEU A 656 -15.52 57.46 12.49
N ASP A 657 -15.54 56.15 12.22
CA ASP A 657 -16.34 55.11 12.90
C ASP A 657 -17.85 55.37 12.81
N ARG A 658 -18.31 55.67 11.59
CA ARG A 658 -19.72 55.83 11.19
C ARG A 658 -20.05 54.83 10.07
N SER A 659 -21.34 54.53 9.85
CA SER A 659 -21.72 53.66 8.73
C SER A 659 -21.52 54.37 7.39
N ALA A 660 -20.74 53.77 6.49
CA ALA A 660 -20.53 54.27 5.13
C ALA A 660 -21.84 54.31 4.30
N SER A 661 -22.81 53.44 4.62
CA SER A 661 -24.04 53.27 3.84
C SER A 661 -25.10 54.38 4.03
N GLY A 662 -24.79 55.41 4.82
CA GLY A 662 -25.71 56.51 5.11
C GLY A 662 -24.99 57.81 5.49
N LEU A 663 -23.71 57.95 5.15
CA LEU A 663 -22.91 59.13 5.46
C LEU A 663 -23.17 60.22 4.41
N THR A 664 -23.89 61.28 4.77
CA THR A 664 -24.05 62.44 3.88
C THR A 664 -22.80 63.33 3.89
N LEU A 665 -22.61 64.11 2.81
CA LEU A 665 -21.52 65.08 2.70
C LEU A 665 -21.49 66.08 3.88
N LYS A 666 -22.66 66.51 4.37
CA LYS A 666 -22.76 67.42 5.52
C LYS A 666 -22.25 66.74 6.80
N GLU A 667 -22.70 65.53 7.08
CA GLU A 667 -22.27 64.76 8.25
C GLU A 667 -20.79 64.39 8.19
N ALA A 668 -20.24 64.15 6.99
CA ALA A 668 -18.81 63.93 6.79
C ALA A 668 -17.99 65.20 7.11
N GLN A 669 -18.39 66.37 6.61
CA GLN A 669 -17.73 67.65 6.91
C GLN A 669 -17.83 68.02 8.40
N GLU A 670 -19.00 67.83 9.03
CA GLU A 670 -19.19 68.07 10.46
C GLU A 670 -18.35 67.10 11.32
N ALA A 671 -18.31 65.82 10.95
CA ALA A 671 -17.48 64.83 11.63
C ALA A 671 -15.98 65.12 11.50
N LEU A 672 -15.51 65.55 10.32
CA LEU A 672 -14.13 66.00 10.12
C LEU A 672 -13.80 67.23 10.99
N LYS A 673 -14.60 68.31 10.91
CA LYS A 673 -14.41 69.52 11.74
C LYS A 673 -14.45 69.22 13.24
N SER A 674 -15.29 68.28 13.68
CA SER A 674 -15.38 67.88 15.10
C SER A 674 -14.15 67.12 15.61
N ARG A 675 -13.32 66.58 14.70
CA ARG A 675 -12.18 65.72 15.04
C ARG A 675 -10.81 66.35 14.77
N ASN A 676 -10.69 67.17 13.73
CA ASN A 676 -9.55 68.06 13.54
C ASN A 676 -10.06 69.49 13.32
N PRO A 677 -10.20 70.29 14.41
CA PRO A 677 -10.65 71.68 14.32
C PRO A 677 -9.68 72.62 13.59
N GLY A 678 -8.43 72.18 13.36
CA GLY A 678 -7.40 72.94 12.64
C GLY A 678 -7.20 72.52 11.18
N ALA A 679 -8.04 71.63 10.65
CA ALA A 679 -7.92 71.15 9.28
C ALA A 679 -8.03 72.30 8.25
N PRO A 680 -7.18 72.35 7.21
CA PRO A 680 -7.23 73.41 6.19
C PRO A 680 -8.61 73.47 5.50
N GLU A 681 -9.24 74.65 5.43
CA GLU A 681 -10.56 74.78 4.81
C GLU A 681 -10.57 74.32 3.34
N GLY A 682 -9.44 74.45 2.65
CA GLY A 682 -9.24 73.93 1.29
C GLY A 682 -9.51 72.43 1.15
N HIS A 683 -9.12 71.59 2.11
CA HIS A 683 -9.37 70.13 2.04
C HIS A 683 -10.86 69.81 2.21
N LEU A 684 -11.58 70.56 3.05
CA LEU A 684 -13.02 70.39 3.24
C LEU A 684 -13.82 70.85 2.02
N ASP A 685 -13.37 71.88 1.31
CA ASP A 685 -13.97 72.32 0.05
C ASP A 685 -13.54 71.44 -1.14
N GLN A 686 -12.34 70.86 -1.14
CA GLN A 686 -11.93 69.84 -2.12
C GLN A 686 -12.79 68.57 -1.96
N LEU A 687 -13.01 68.10 -0.73
CA LEU A 687 -13.99 67.05 -0.42
C LEU A 687 -15.38 67.40 -0.96
N ARG A 688 -15.84 68.64 -0.74
CA ARG A 688 -17.15 69.12 -1.22
C ARG A 688 -17.28 69.11 -2.74
N ARG A 689 -16.22 69.48 -3.46
CA ARG A 689 -16.16 69.48 -4.93
C ARG A 689 -16.15 68.05 -5.47
N VAL A 690 -15.22 67.22 -5.00
CA VAL A 690 -15.07 65.82 -5.46
C VAL A 690 -16.33 65.00 -5.17
N TRP A 691 -16.90 65.10 -3.98
CA TRP A 691 -18.12 64.37 -3.61
C TRP A 691 -19.29 64.71 -4.52
N ARG A 692 -19.54 66.01 -4.75
CA ARG A 692 -20.60 66.48 -5.65
C ARG A 692 -20.38 66.05 -7.09
N GLU A 693 -19.15 66.05 -7.57
CA GLU A 693 -18.83 65.63 -8.94
C GLU A 693 -19.03 64.12 -9.13
N LEU A 694 -18.66 63.31 -8.14
CA LEU A 694 -18.97 61.88 -8.12
C LEU A 694 -20.48 61.61 -8.11
N GLU A 695 -21.25 62.32 -7.28
CA GLU A 695 -22.72 62.23 -7.28
C GLU A 695 -23.33 62.68 -8.62
N ARG A 696 -22.84 63.78 -9.20
CA ARG A 696 -23.30 64.32 -10.48
C ARG A 696 -23.10 63.31 -11.61
N ILE A 697 -21.92 62.70 -11.71
CA ILE A 697 -21.61 61.69 -12.74
C ILE A 697 -22.37 60.37 -12.47
N ARG A 698 -22.55 59.99 -11.19
CA ARG A 698 -23.29 58.78 -10.77
C ARG A 698 -24.79 58.86 -11.07
N PHE A 699 -25.43 60.03 -10.93
CA PHE A 699 -26.88 60.21 -11.08
C PHE A 699 -27.32 60.93 -12.38
N ALA A 700 -26.43 61.68 -13.04
CA ALA A 700 -26.68 62.34 -14.33
C ALA A 700 -25.53 62.05 -15.34
N PRO A 701 -25.27 60.77 -15.69
CA PRO A 701 -24.10 60.37 -16.49
C PRO A 701 -24.06 60.99 -17.90
N SER A 702 -25.21 61.38 -18.46
CA SER A 702 -25.30 62.09 -19.75
C SER A 702 -24.69 63.50 -19.75
N GLN A 703 -24.30 64.04 -18.58
CA GLN A 703 -23.64 65.33 -18.44
C GLN A 703 -22.16 65.20 -18.02
N SER A 704 -21.55 64.01 -18.07
CA SER A 704 -20.21 63.78 -17.50
C SER A 704 -19.10 64.69 -18.03
N GLY A 705 -19.23 65.22 -19.25
CA GLY A 705 -18.19 66.01 -19.92
C GLY A 705 -16.94 65.18 -20.17
N ASP A 706 -15.77 65.84 -20.23
CA ASP A 706 -14.46 65.21 -20.51
C ASP A 706 -13.89 64.39 -19.33
N ALA A 707 -14.70 64.06 -18.32
CA ALA A 707 -14.29 63.37 -17.11
C ALA A 707 -13.91 61.90 -17.37
N THR A 708 -12.61 61.60 -17.37
CA THR A 708 -12.10 60.23 -17.54
C THR A 708 -12.10 59.44 -16.23
N SER A 709 -12.36 58.11 -16.31
CA SER A 709 -12.29 57.18 -15.17
C SER A 709 -10.95 57.24 -14.43
N SER A 710 -9.85 57.52 -15.15
CA SER A 710 -8.51 57.70 -14.59
C SER A 710 -8.33 59.02 -13.85
N GLY A 711 -8.80 60.14 -14.42
CA GLY A 711 -8.72 61.46 -13.77
C GLY A 711 -9.52 61.50 -12.47
N LEU A 712 -10.76 60.99 -12.50
CA LEU A 712 -11.59 60.86 -11.30
C LEU A 712 -10.91 60.00 -10.22
N ALA A 713 -10.29 58.89 -10.60
CA ALA A 713 -9.59 58.00 -9.68
C ALA A 713 -8.34 58.62 -9.04
N ASP A 714 -7.58 59.43 -9.78
CA ASP A 714 -6.43 60.14 -9.22
C ASP A 714 -6.83 61.30 -8.30
N CYS A 715 -7.83 62.13 -8.67
CA CYS A 715 -8.31 63.20 -7.79
C CYS A 715 -8.90 62.68 -6.46
N VAL A 716 -9.60 61.54 -6.48
CA VAL A 716 -10.13 60.89 -5.27
C VAL A 716 -9.00 60.28 -4.43
N ARG A 717 -7.98 59.70 -5.07
CA ARG A 717 -6.78 59.19 -4.39
C ARG A 717 -6.02 60.31 -3.68
N GLU A 718 -5.79 61.44 -4.36
CA GLU A 718 -5.11 62.61 -3.81
C GLU A 718 -5.86 63.21 -2.61
N LEU A 719 -7.19 63.31 -2.69
CA LEU A 719 -8.03 63.73 -1.56
C LEU A 719 -7.94 62.77 -0.36
N ILE A 720 -7.96 61.45 -0.61
CA ILE A 720 -7.81 60.44 0.46
C ILE A 720 -6.42 60.49 1.08
N ASP A 721 -5.39 60.72 0.27
CA ASP A 721 -4.01 60.80 0.74
C ASP A 721 -3.77 62.07 1.58
N ALA A 722 -4.32 63.22 1.19
CA ALA A 722 -4.30 64.47 1.98
C ALA A 722 -5.10 64.34 3.30
N LEU A 723 -6.31 63.77 3.27
CA LEU A 723 -7.10 63.51 4.47
C LEU A 723 -6.45 62.50 5.42
N GLU A 724 -5.61 61.58 4.91
CA GLU A 724 -4.82 60.68 5.75
C GLU A 724 -3.69 61.41 6.48
N GLU A 725 -3.18 62.52 5.95
CA GLU A 725 -2.21 63.39 6.64
C GLU A 725 -2.89 64.26 7.70
N ASP A 726 -4.07 64.83 7.40
CA ASP A 726 -4.95 65.52 8.37
C ASP A 726 -5.43 64.60 9.53
N PHE A 727 -5.33 63.27 9.37
CA PHE A 727 -5.63 62.27 10.40
C PHE A 727 -4.40 61.71 11.15
N LYS A 728 -3.18 62.17 10.80
CA LYS A 728 -1.91 61.82 11.48
C LYS A 728 -1.30 62.98 12.26
N ALA A 729 -1.60 64.22 11.86
CA ALA A 729 -1.39 65.43 12.64
C ALA A 729 -2.31 65.45 13.88
#